data_AF-A0AAU3T343-F1
#
_entry.id   AF-A0AAU3T343-F1
#
_cell.length_a   1.000
_cell.length_b   1.000
_cell.length_c   1.000
_cell.angle_alpha   90.00
_cell.angle_beta   90.00
_cell.angle_gamma   90.00
#
_symmetry.space_group_name_H-M   'P 1'
#
loop_
_entity.id
_entity.type
_entity.pdbx_description
1 polymer ?
#
loop_
_entity_poly.entity_id
_entity_poly.type
_entity_poly.pdbx_seq_one_letter_code
_entity_poly.pdbx_strand_id
1 'polypeptide(L)'
;MRQGTSEVPVGVGFVVGDKHIVTCAHVVNVALGRPKGSTERPGEEARVQVEFVLLGDAEGAPLRNCRIVAWDPPPGDRRPGRDVAGLVLVGGDTLPVGAGPARLVDPRNGLAQTTEVSVFGYPGNPPRKANGAWSSCVLRGAVGGGLVQLDTSGESALRAQPGYSGAAAIASDRWGDVVIGMLAVASRGGEHEDAYAVPVSEMASAWPEVLERSVLAPCPYRGLQAFTAADARAGVFVGREREIERLRAMLRNQPCVVVAGPSGVGKSSLVGAGLQPALAADGWTVATFRPGYTPYDSVARALLDLENPDADHTLERLESRARALRDEGFWPVATRIALLTGRRLTLIGDQFEEVLSNGGPALRQEFLERMLPEPDTVGDSPVRLVCTLRSDFLPDLLDLPAIGPRIQDRQLNVSPLDEAALTRVIVEPAAAAGVVYSQGVAEAIAAEAAKAPGSLPLLEFALTELWPMQQERKITFDGYHALGGVAGALNRHAENAFRFLARRLDEARIRRVLLSMVRARGGASSAVRVTALRAHLGRDWQVARLLAQPDQRLVVLGTTGPGTAEIAHEALIREWTRLADWVDADADFQQWLAVMEERAADGDLLSAARVSEAEHWRSERSTDVPAVVSEFVDRSAAAILVQQHNEVLLTKSQALTEQLRRRSTMLENRQAALQAANRQLEEQAAQLAHENDAMEVQYARTEEARQTLQEHNEVLALSIRQKSEFLANMSHELRTPLSSLQLLAQELADNADRTLTPKQVEYARAIQGAGRDLLLLLDDILDLSDAETGRMEILPVPVPLLQVADHLDAAFSPLAEVKGLDLSVRVAPELPATLHADERRLLQILRSLLANAVKFTDHGEIRLDIRPAGRDVPPSVHGRLADMKAAELIAFSVSDTGIGISDGRLKVIFEAFEHAGDLTGKRYVGAGLGLSISREIARLMEGEIHVASERGLGSVFTLYLPLVPGGPVPQPEPWELSGPREHADGTVSTTAYGFSGQKVLIVDDDVRVAFALTTDFERHGLEVLWAERVPQAVAAVAAAPDVALVLLRLPGQGMSGGSAAASVIARLAGPSQRPVIALARKATALGREKALAAGASDYAAKSLDGEQLLPLVHHWLRPDRDGP
;
A
#
# COMPACT_ATOMS: atom_id res chain seq x y z
N MET A 1 5.66 -58.01 -33.56
CA MET A 1 5.41 -59.46 -33.76
C MET A 1 6.50 -60.04 -34.63
N ARG A 2 6.96 -61.26 -34.36
CA ARG A 2 8.04 -61.93 -35.12
C ARG A 2 7.45 -63.00 -36.07
N GLN A 3 8.18 -63.33 -37.15
CA GLN A 3 7.83 -64.43 -38.07
C GLN A 3 8.72 -65.64 -37.79
N GLY A 4 8.13 -66.72 -37.25
CA GLY A 4 8.90 -67.89 -36.81
C GLY A 4 10.02 -67.49 -35.84
N THR A 5 11.25 -67.96 -36.08
CA THR A 5 12.44 -67.62 -35.29
C THR A 5 13.18 -66.37 -35.79
N SER A 6 12.58 -65.57 -36.68
CA SER A 6 13.20 -64.33 -37.18
C SER A 6 13.19 -63.23 -36.12
N GLU A 7 14.31 -62.55 -35.94
CA GLU A 7 14.39 -61.35 -35.08
C GLU A 7 13.78 -60.10 -35.73
N VAL A 8 13.48 -60.14 -37.02
CA VAL A 8 12.90 -59.00 -37.74
C VAL A 8 11.40 -58.89 -37.40
N PRO A 9 10.94 -57.77 -36.83
CA PRO A 9 9.52 -57.56 -36.56
C PRO A 9 8.74 -57.33 -37.85
N VAL A 10 7.64 -58.05 -38.03
CA VAL A 10 6.79 -57.98 -39.25
C VAL A 10 5.58 -57.04 -39.12
N GLY A 11 5.42 -56.41 -37.96
CA GLY A 11 4.35 -55.47 -37.65
C GLY A 11 4.12 -55.32 -36.15
N VAL A 12 3.28 -54.35 -35.81
CA VAL A 12 2.98 -53.93 -34.43
C VAL A 12 1.57 -54.38 -34.03
N GLY A 13 1.29 -54.37 -32.73
CA GLY A 13 -0.04 -54.51 -32.15
C GLY A 13 -0.03 -53.89 -30.75
N PHE A 14 -1.21 -53.63 -30.19
CA PHE A 14 -1.36 -52.96 -28.90
C PHE A 14 -2.40 -53.64 -28.01
N VAL A 15 -2.24 -53.47 -26.70
CA VAL A 15 -3.08 -54.09 -25.67
C VAL A 15 -4.40 -53.32 -25.54
N VAL A 16 -5.53 -54.02 -25.43
CA VAL A 16 -6.90 -53.46 -25.36
C VAL A 16 -7.73 -54.01 -24.19
N GLY A 17 -7.13 -54.87 -23.37
CA GLY A 17 -7.69 -55.52 -22.19
C GLY A 17 -6.65 -56.47 -21.58
N ASP A 18 -6.91 -57.00 -20.38
CA ASP A 18 -5.96 -57.72 -19.48
C ASP A 18 -5.14 -58.87 -20.08
N LYS A 19 -5.55 -59.37 -21.26
CA LYS A 19 -4.89 -60.42 -22.04
C LYS A 19 -5.13 -60.27 -23.54
N HIS A 20 -5.65 -59.12 -23.97
CA HIS A 20 -6.23 -58.89 -25.29
C HIS A 20 -5.37 -57.92 -26.08
N ILE A 21 -5.01 -58.27 -27.32
CA ILE A 21 -4.13 -57.48 -28.20
C ILE A 21 -4.79 -57.37 -29.58
N VAL A 22 -4.71 -56.19 -30.21
CA VAL A 22 -5.21 -55.94 -31.57
C VAL A 22 -4.05 -55.63 -32.53
N THR A 23 -4.19 -56.10 -33.77
CA THR A 23 -3.27 -55.89 -34.89
C THR A 23 -4.02 -56.02 -36.22
N CYS A 24 -3.37 -55.72 -37.34
CA CYS A 24 -3.93 -56.01 -38.66
C CYS A 24 -3.92 -57.53 -38.94
N ALA A 25 -4.98 -58.04 -39.57
CA ALA A 25 -5.07 -59.42 -40.00
C ALA A 25 -3.94 -59.78 -40.99
N HIS A 26 -3.51 -58.82 -41.82
CA HIS A 26 -2.37 -59.04 -42.72
C HIS A 26 -1.02 -59.20 -41.99
N VAL A 27 -0.85 -58.61 -40.80
CA VAL A 27 0.38 -58.77 -39.98
C VAL A 27 0.43 -60.18 -39.40
N VAL A 28 -0.72 -60.68 -38.93
CA VAL A 28 -0.87 -62.08 -38.50
C VAL A 28 -0.58 -63.07 -39.63
N ASN A 29 -1.05 -62.80 -40.85
CA ASN A 29 -0.71 -63.63 -42.02
C ASN A 29 0.81 -63.71 -42.21
N VAL A 30 1.51 -62.59 -42.24
CA VAL A 30 2.97 -62.56 -42.44
C VAL A 30 3.71 -63.24 -41.27
N ALA A 31 3.29 -63.02 -40.02
CA ALA A 31 3.87 -63.67 -38.85
C ALA A 31 3.74 -65.21 -38.89
N LEU A 32 2.64 -65.72 -39.46
CA LEU A 32 2.39 -67.15 -39.70
C LEU A 32 3.01 -67.67 -41.03
N GLY A 33 3.74 -66.84 -41.78
CA GLY A 33 4.31 -67.21 -43.09
C GLY A 33 3.27 -67.38 -44.21
N ARG A 34 2.04 -66.91 -44.03
CA ARG A 34 0.96 -66.94 -45.04
C ARG A 34 1.06 -65.73 -45.97
N PRO A 35 0.51 -65.80 -47.21
CA PRO A 35 0.42 -64.65 -48.10
C PRO A 35 -0.30 -63.47 -47.44
N LYS A 36 0.26 -62.26 -47.53
CA LYS A 36 -0.23 -61.05 -46.84
C LYS A 36 -1.74 -60.82 -47.02
N GLY A 37 -2.25 -61.00 -48.24
CA GLY A 37 -3.67 -60.84 -48.60
C GLY A 37 -4.55 -62.08 -48.43
N SER A 38 -4.15 -63.09 -47.66
CA SER A 38 -4.99 -64.28 -47.41
C SER A 38 -6.20 -63.90 -46.55
N THR A 39 -7.41 -64.15 -47.07
CA THR A 39 -8.68 -63.82 -46.40
C THR A 39 -9.17 -64.94 -45.46
N GLU A 40 -8.78 -66.19 -45.72
CA GLU A 40 -9.10 -67.33 -44.86
C GLU A 40 -8.57 -67.13 -43.44
N ARG A 41 -9.43 -67.33 -42.43
CA ARG A 41 -9.03 -67.29 -41.02
C ARG A 41 -7.95 -68.36 -40.72
N PRO A 42 -6.87 -68.03 -39.99
CA PRO A 42 -5.93 -69.04 -39.49
C PRO A 42 -6.64 -70.11 -38.63
N GLY A 43 -6.20 -71.36 -38.74
CA GLY A 43 -6.73 -72.46 -37.91
C GLY A 43 -6.55 -72.21 -36.40
N GLU A 44 -7.40 -72.80 -35.56
CA GLU A 44 -7.47 -72.45 -34.13
C GLU A 44 -6.20 -72.76 -33.33
N GLU A 45 -5.37 -73.70 -33.82
CA GLU A 45 -4.07 -74.03 -33.23
C GLU A 45 -2.91 -73.13 -33.72
N ALA A 46 -3.17 -72.17 -34.60
CA ALA A 46 -2.18 -71.15 -34.95
C ALA A 46 -1.81 -70.31 -33.73
N ARG A 47 -0.51 -70.00 -33.60
CA ARG A 47 0.06 -69.15 -32.54
C ARG A 47 0.95 -68.08 -33.15
N VAL A 48 0.91 -66.88 -32.58
CA VAL A 48 1.76 -65.75 -32.98
C VAL A 48 2.55 -65.29 -31.75
N GLN A 49 3.84 -64.99 -31.95
CA GLN A 49 4.68 -64.44 -30.88
C GLN A 49 4.64 -62.91 -30.89
N VAL A 50 4.30 -62.36 -29.73
CA VAL A 50 4.20 -60.92 -29.47
C VAL A 50 5.26 -60.54 -28.45
N GLU A 51 5.96 -59.45 -28.73
CA GLU A 51 7.12 -58.97 -27.99
C GLU A 51 6.82 -57.58 -27.44
N PHE A 52 6.95 -57.39 -26.14
CA PHE A 52 6.59 -56.16 -25.44
C PHE A 52 7.76 -55.17 -25.46
N VAL A 53 8.10 -54.73 -26.67
CA VAL A 53 9.31 -53.93 -26.98
C VAL A 53 9.42 -52.60 -26.24
N LEU A 54 8.31 -52.01 -25.80
CA LEU A 54 8.28 -50.79 -24.99
C LEU A 54 8.60 -51.03 -23.49
N LEU A 55 8.76 -52.29 -23.08
CA LEU A 55 9.09 -52.71 -21.70
C LEU A 55 10.45 -53.42 -21.61
N GLY A 56 11.23 -53.45 -22.70
CA GLY A 56 12.56 -54.05 -22.70
C GLY A 56 13.63 -53.09 -22.16
N ASP A 57 14.43 -53.57 -21.21
CA ASP A 57 15.64 -52.91 -20.73
C ASP A 57 16.91 -53.59 -21.28
N ALA A 58 18.00 -53.64 -20.51
CA ALA A 58 19.23 -54.32 -20.90
C ALA A 58 19.13 -55.86 -20.93
N GLU A 59 18.13 -56.47 -20.28
CA GLU A 59 17.93 -57.93 -20.27
C GLU A 59 17.01 -58.42 -21.41
N GLY A 60 16.32 -57.50 -22.10
CA GLY A 60 15.54 -57.76 -23.31
C GLY A 60 14.02 -57.63 -23.14
N ALA A 61 13.30 -57.60 -24.27
CA ALA A 61 11.85 -57.38 -24.27
C ALA A 61 11.05 -58.68 -23.95
N PRO A 62 10.03 -58.63 -23.07
CA PRO A 62 9.24 -59.81 -22.75
C PRO A 62 8.49 -60.39 -23.96
N LEU A 63 8.68 -61.68 -24.23
CA LEU A 63 7.98 -62.42 -25.28
C LEU A 63 6.77 -63.19 -24.72
N ARG A 64 5.69 -63.29 -25.50
CA ARG A 64 4.44 -64.01 -25.15
C ARG A 64 3.83 -64.71 -26.37
N ASN A 65 3.10 -65.79 -26.13
CA ASN A 65 2.39 -66.55 -27.16
C ASN A 65 0.91 -66.19 -27.18
N CYS A 66 0.39 -65.88 -28.38
CA CYS A 66 -1.01 -65.49 -28.59
C CYS A 66 -1.75 -66.45 -29.53
N ARG A 67 -3.05 -66.68 -29.28
CA ARG A 67 -4.00 -67.33 -30.20
C ARG A 67 -4.90 -66.28 -30.87
N ILE A 68 -5.28 -66.52 -32.12
CA ILE A 68 -6.21 -65.66 -32.88
C ILE A 68 -7.66 -65.98 -32.48
N VAL A 69 -8.37 -65.00 -31.91
CA VAL A 69 -9.75 -65.14 -31.44
C VAL A 69 -10.77 -64.40 -32.30
N ALA A 70 -10.41 -63.24 -32.87
CA ALA A 70 -11.22 -62.49 -33.83
C ALA A 70 -10.47 -62.24 -35.15
N TRP A 71 -11.20 -62.14 -36.26
CA TRP A 71 -10.64 -62.06 -37.61
C TRP A 71 -11.63 -61.42 -38.59
N ASP A 72 -11.38 -60.17 -38.97
CA ASP A 72 -11.95 -59.50 -40.14
C ASP A 72 -10.83 -59.39 -41.19
N PRO A 73 -10.97 -60.01 -42.38
CA PRO A 73 -9.84 -60.25 -43.28
C PRO A 73 -9.33 -58.98 -44.00
N PRO A 74 -8.08 -58.99 -44.48
CA PRO A 74 -7.53 -57.88 -45.26
C PRO A 74 -8.40 -57.56 -46.50
N PRO A 75 -8.59 -56.27 -46.85
CA PRO A 75 -9.41 -55.87 -48.00
C PRO A 75 -8.86 -56.43 -49.31
N GLY A 76 -9.76 -57.08 -50.07
CA GLY A 76 -9.53 -57.56 -51.43
C GLY A 76 -10.16 -56.63 -52.48
N ASP A 77 -9.76 -56.79 -53.74
CA ASP A 77 -9.95 -55.84 -54.86
C ASP A 77 -11.41 -55.48 -55.24
N ARG A 78 -12.42 -55.93 -54.49
CA ARG A 78 -13.85 -55.67 -54.73
C ARG A 78 -14.69 -55.27 -53.50
N ARG A 79 -14.10 -55.19 -52.29
CA ARG A 79 -14.77 -54.62 -51.10
C ARG A 79 -13.75 -54.02 -50.13
N PRO A 80 -14.00 -52.82 -49.56
CA PRO A 80 -13.33 -52.41 -48.33
C PRO A 80 -13.81 -53.32 -47.18
N GLY A 81 -12.92 -54.17 -46.68
CA GLY A 81 -13.04 -54.91 -45.42
C GLY A 81 -12.10 -54.31 -44.38
N ARG A 82 -12.35 -54.57 -43.09
CA ARG A 82 -11.56 -53.99 -42.00
C ARG A 82 -10.42 -54.94 -41.67
N ASP A 83 -9.18 -54.53 -41.93
CA ASP A 83 -7.99 -55.37 -41.72
C ASP A 83 -7.67 -55.49 -40.22
N VAL A 84 -8.36 -56.39 -39.50
CA VAL A 84 -8.36 -56.47 -38.03
C VAL A 84 -8.30 -57.91 -37.54
N ALA A 85 -7.34 -58.21 -36.67
CA ALA A 85 -7.26 -59.47 -35.94
C ALA A 85 -7.14 -59.24 -34.43
N GLY A 86 -7.95 -59.97 -33.67
CA GLY A 86 -7.95 -59.99 -32.21
C GLY A 86 -7.15 -61.19 -31.68
N LEU A 87 -6.21 -60.92 -30.79
CA LEU A 87 -5.28 -61.88 -30.21
C LEU A 87 -5.48 -61.99 -28.69
N VAL A 88 -5.31 -63.20 -28.16
CA VAL A 88 -5.37 -63.50 -26.71
C VAL A 88 -4.16 -64.30 -26.27
N LEU A 89 -3.55 -63.91 -25.14
CA LEU A 89 -2.46 -64.64 -24.47
C LEU A 89 -2.89 -66.06 -24.08
N VAL A 90 -1.99 -67.05 -24.21
CA VAL A 90 -2.30 -68.47 -23.93
C VAL A 90 -1.19 -69.19 -23.16
N GLY A 91 -1.56 -70.23 -22.40
CA GLY A 91 -0.60 -71.11 -21.71
C GLY A 91 -0.19 -70.68 -20.31
N GLY A 92 -0.92 -69.77 -19.68
CA GLY A 92 -0.55 -69.16 -18.39
C GLY A 92 0.13 -67.79 -18.52
N ASP A 93 0.48 -67.40 -19.75
CA ASP A 93 0.98 -66.06 -20.10
C ASP A 93 0.02 -64.95 -19.62
N THR A 94 0.51 -64.11 -18.70
CA THR A 94 -0.10 -62.81 -18.36
C THR A 94 0.59 -61.68 -19.13
N LEU A 95 -0.04 -60.50 -19.16
CA LEU A 95 0.66 -59.27 -19.51
C LEU A 95 1.92 -59.10 -18.64
N PRO A 96 3.05 -58.62 -19.20
CA PRO A 96 4.21 -58.23 -18.41
C PRO A 96 3.90 -57.05 -17.48
N VAL A 97 4.64 -56.93 -16.38
CA VAL A 97 4.54 -55.76 -15.48
C VAL A 97 4.85 -54.49 -16.28
N GLY A 98 3.98 -53.49 -16.20
CA GLY A 98 4.05 -52.26 -17.00
C GLY A 98 3.23 -52.28 -18.30
N ALA A 99 2.74 -53.44 -18.76
CA ALA A 99 1.74 -53.50 -19.83
C ALA A 99 0.33 -53.37 -19.27
N GLY A 100 -0.45 -52.43 -19.82
CA GLY A 100 -1.88 -52.25 -19.49
C GLY A 100 -2.72 -52.02 -20.75
N PRO A 101 -4.06 -52.09 -20.63
CA PRO A 101 -4.97 -51.79 -21.74
C PRO A 101 -4.84 -50.32 -22.18
N ALA A 102 -4.74 -50.11 -23.50
CA ALA A 102 -4.82 -48.78 -24.06
C ALA A 102 -6.25 -48.23 -23.95
N ARG A 103 -6.37 -46.96 -23.54
CA ARG A 103 -7.64 -46.21 -23.53
C ARG A 103 -8.09 -45.96 -24.97
N LEU A 104 -9.30 -46.38 -25.32
CA LEU A 104 -9.81 -46.30 -26.70
C LEU A 104 -10.91 -45.23 -26.82
N VAL A 105 -10.79 -44.34 -27.80
CA VAL A 105 -11.81 -43.32 -28.13
C VAL A 105 -12.08 -43.33 -29.63
N ASP A 106 -13.34 -43.20 -30.02
CA ASP A 106 -13.71 -42.96 -31.41
C ASP A 106 -13.34 -41.51 -31.81
N PRO A 107 -12.51 -41.28 -32.84
CA PRO A 107 -12.10 -39.92 -33.24
C PRO A 107 -13.27 -39.03 -33.67
N ARG A 108 -14.44 -39.61 -33.98
CA ARG A 108 -15.68 -38.87 -34.28
C ARG A 108 -16.28 -38.19 -33.04
N ASN A 109 -15.88 -38.61 -31.83
CA ASN A 109 -16.50 -38.20 -30.56
C ASN A 109 -15.75 -37.08 -29.81
N GLY A 110 -15.03 -36.19 -30.52
CA GLY A 110 -14.54 -34.93 -29.95
C GLY A 110 -13.12 -34.48 -30.32
N LEU A 111 -12.41 -35.18 -31.20
CA LEU A 111 -11.09 -34.76 -31.68
C LEU A 111 -11.19 -33.82 -32.88
N ALA A 112 -10.25 -32.87 -32.98
CA ALA A 112 -10.21 -31.90 -34.06
C ALA A 112 -9.54 -32.49 -35.32
N GLN A 113 -9.92 -31.99 -36.50
CA GLN A 113 -9.28 -32.31 -37.80
C GLN A 113 -7.90 -31.64 -37.99
N THR A 114 -7.21 -31.42 -36.85
CA THR A 114 -5.87 -30.85 -36.71
C THR A 114 -5.10 -31.46 -35.52
N THR A 115 -5.65 -32.47 -34.83
CA THR A 115 -4.98 -33.15 -33.70
C THR A 115 -3.72 -33.87 -34.18
N GLU A 116 -2.59 -33.70 -33.47
CA GLU A 116 -1.37 -34.46 -33.72
C GLU A 116 -1.56 -35.92 -33.26
N VAL A 117 -1.06 -36.86 -34.07
CA VAL A 117 -1.19 -38.31 -33.85
C VAL A 117 0.18 -38.97 -33.96
N SER A 118 0.67 -39.54 -32.87
CA SER A 118 1.91 -40.33 -32.85
C SER A 118 1.64 -41.79 -33.20
N VAL A 119 2.58 -42.40 -33.93
CA VAL A 119 2.63 -43.84 -34.23
C VAL A 119 4.02 -44.40 -33.92
N PHE A 120 4.09 -45.66 -33.50
CA PHE A 120 5.34 -46.40 -33.28
C PHE A 120 5.48 -47.58 -34.26
N GLY A 121 6.68 -47.79 -34.79
CA GLY A 121 6.93 -48.91 -35.71
C GLY A 121 8.39 -49.06 -36.13
N TYR A 122 8.61 -49.89 -37.16
CA TYR A 122 9.94 -50.36 -37.57
C TYR A 122 10.22 -50.00 -39.04
N PRO A 123 10.73 -48.79 -39.34
CA PRO A 123 10.89 -48.32 -40.72
C PRO A 123 11.87 -49.16 -41.55
N GLY A 124 11.42 -49.54 -42.75
CA GLY A 124 12.11 -50.47 -43.65
C GLY A 124 13.11 -49.81 -44.61
N ASN A 125 14.40 -50.03 -44.34
CA ASN A 125 15.56 -49.85 -45.24
C ASN A 125 16.02 -48.39 -45.52
N PRO A 126 17.25 -47.99 -45.11
CA PRO A 126 18.20 -48.74 -44.28
C PRO A 126 17.62 -48.94 -42.86
N PRO A 127 17.72 -50.16 -42.28
CA PRO A 127 17.07 -50.47 -40.99
C PRO A 127 17.67 -49.63 -39.86
N ARG A 128 16.91 -48.65 -39.35
CA ARG A 128 17.34 -47.75 -38.29
C ARG A 128 16.95 -48.29 -36.91
N LYS A 129 17.92 -49.00 -36.28
CA LYS A 129 17.91 -49.54 -34.90
C LYS A 129 16.95 -50.72 -34.67
N ALA A 130 17.33 -51.60 -33.74
CA ALA A 130 16.48 -52.69 -33.25
C ALA A 130 15.32 -52.20 -32.35
N ASN A 131 15.39 -50.96 -31.89
CA ASN A 131 14.50 -50.38 -30.87
C ASN A 131 13.24 -49.71 -31.44
N GLY A 132 13.05 -49.72 -32.77
CA GLY A 132 11.93 -49.04 -33.45
C GLY A 132 12.05 -47.52 -33.48
N ALA A 133 11.00 -46.86 -33.95
CA ALA A 133 10.89 -45.40 -34.07
C ALA A 133 9.47 -44.91 -33.81
N TRP A 134 9.37 -43.73 -33.19
CA TRP A 134 8.16 -42.92 -33.11
C TRP A 134 8.09 -41.95 -34.29
N SER A 135 6.89 -41.55 -34.72
CA SER A 135 6.67 -40.53 -35.75
C SER A 135 5.30 -39.87 -35.60
N SER A 136 5.17 -38.60 -36.00
CA SER A 136 3.93 -37.82 -35.88
C SER A 136 3.26 -37.55 -37.24
N CYS A 137 1.92 -37.66 -37.23
CA CYS A 137 0.98 -37.28 -38.29
C CYS A 137 -0.01 -36.21 -37.77
N VAL A 138 -0.88 -35.70 -38.66
CA VAL A 138 -2.04 -34.87 -38.29
C VAL A 138 -3.34 -35.58 -38.70
N LEU A 139 -4.29 -35.67 -37.77
CA LEU A 139 -5.63 -36.22 -38.03
C LEU A 139 -6.40 -35.32 -39.02
N ARG A 140 -6.79 -35.83 -40.20
CA ARG A 140 -7.66 -35.10 -41.16
C ARG A 140 -9.14 -35.47 -41.07
N GLY A 141 -9.46 -36.64 -40.52
CA GLY A 141 -10.83 -37.10 -40.31
C GLY A 141 -11.20 -38.33 -41.15
N ALA A 142 -12.49 -38.64 -41.19
CA ALA A 142 -13.01 -39.83 -41.86
C ALA A 142 -13.05 -39.69 -43.39
N VAL A 143 -12.73 -40.77 -44.09
CA VAL A 143 -12.72 -40.88 -45.56
C VAL A 143 -13.58 -42.06 -46.04
N GLY A 144 -13.76 -42.17 -47.36
CA GLY A 144 -14.54 -43.25 -47.98
C GLY A 144 -14.07 -44.65 -47.56
N GLY A 145 -15.01 -45.54 -47.28
CA GLY A 145 -14.72 -46.91 -46.82
C GLY A 145 -14.55 -47.07 -45.30
N GLY A 146 -14.82 -46.03 -44.49
CA GLY A 146 -14.82 -46.11 -43.02
C GLY A 146 -13.46 -45.88 -42.36
N LEU A 147 -12.41 -45.63 -43.15
CA LEU A 147 -11.08 -45.31 -42.65
C LEU A 147 -10.97 -43.83 -42.22
N VAL A 148 -9.89 -43.52 -41.52
CA VAL A 148 -9.48 -42.16 -41.14
C VAL A 148 -8.14 -41.84 -41.79
N GLN A 149 -8.03 -40.67 -42.42
CA GLN A 149 -6.79 -40.19 -43.04
C GLN A 149 -5.91 -39.46 -42.02
N LEU A 150 -4.63 -39.78 -42.05
CA LEU A 150 -3.57 -39.13 -41.29
C LEU A 150 -2.60 -38.48 -42.29
N ASP A 151 -2.46 -37.16 -42.21
CA ASP A 151 -1.60 -36.36 -43.09
C ASP A 151 -0.18 -36.28 -42.52
N THR A 152 0.80 -36.40 -43.40
CA THR A 152 2.23 -36.41 -43.11
C THR A 152 2.85 -35.09 -43.57
N SER A 153 2.67 -34.04 -42.75
CA SER A 153 3.20 -32.70 -43.00
C SER A 153 4.69 -32.75 -43.39
N GLY A 154 5.05 -32.14 -44.52
CA GLY A 154 6.22 -32.48 -45.37
C GLY A 154 7.65 -32.36 -44.81
N GLU A 155 7.84 -32.21 -43.49
CA GLU A 155 9.13 -32.40 -42.81
C GLU A 155 9.15 -33.66 -41.91
N SER A 156 7.99 -34.27 -41.64
CA SER A 156 7.88 -35.54 -40.91
C SER A 156 8.42 -36.68 -41.78
N ALA A 157 9.31 -37.51 -41.23
CA ALA A 157 9.97 -38.60 -41.97
C ALA A 157 9.05 -39.78 -42.36
N LEU A 158 7.73 -39.63 -42.15
CA LEU A 158 6.69 -40.58 -42.56
C LEU A 158 6.41 -40.53 -44.06
N ARG A 159 7.40 -41.00 -44.83
CA ARG A 159 7.05 -41.97 -45.85
C ARG A 159 6.50 -43.18 -45.11
N ALA A 160 5.20 -43.42 -45.18
CA ALA A 160 4.55 -44.49 -44.42
C ALA A 160 4.98 -45.87 -44.96
N GLN A 161 6.14 -46.34 -44.48
CA GLN A 161 6.84 -47.52 -44.99
C GLN A 161 6.30 -48.82 -44.38
N PRO A 162 6.55 -49.98 -45.02
CA PRO A 162 6.33 -51.29 -44.40
C PRO A 162 7.03 -51.37 -43.04
N GLY A 163 6.27 -51.67 -41.99
CA GLY A 163 6.78 -51.77 -40.60
C GLY A 163 5.96 -51.03 -39.54
N TYR A 164 5.05 -50.12 -39.93
CA TYR A 164 4.09 -49.48 -39.02
C TYR A 164 2.68 -50.13 -39.00
N SER A 165 2.44 -51.15 -39.83
CA SER A 165 1.16 -51.87 -39.86
C SER A 165 0.77 -52.46 -38.50
N GLY A 166 -0.48 -52.26 -38.09
CA GLY A 166 -1.00 -52.69 -36.81
C GLY A 166 -0.61 -51.81 -35.61
N ALA A 167 0.13 -50.73 -35.84
CA ALA A 167 0.44 -49.75 -34.81
C ALA A 167 -0.81 -49.02 -34.33
N ALA A 168 -0.84 -48.67 -33.05
CA ALA A 168 -1.82 -47.73 -32.51
C ALA A 168 -1.59 -46.34 -33.11
N ALA A 169 -2.67 -45.71 -33.59
CA ALA A 169 -2.73 -44.27 -33.82
C ALA A 169 -3.05 -43.62 -32.47
N ILE A 170 -2.04 -43.00 -31.84
CA ILE A 170 -2.13 -42.42 -30.50
C ILE A 170 -2.28 -40.90 -30.64
N ALA A 171 -3.36 -40.35 -30.11
CA ALA A 171 -3.45 -38.93 -29.77
C ALA A 171 -3.24 -38.78 -28.26
N SER A 172 -3.03 -37.54 -27.80
CA SER A 172 -3.09 -37.21 -26.37
C SER A 172 -4.27 -36.27 -26.13
N ASP A 173 -4.98 -36.46 -25.02
CA ASP A 173 -5.91 -35.49 -24.46
C ASP A 173 -5.49 -35.10 -23.03
N ARG A 174 -6.30 -34.31 -22.33
CA ARG A 174 -6.01 -33.83 -20.97
C ARG A 174 -5.84 -34.93 -19.91
N TRP A 175 -6.26 -36.16 -20.20
CA TRP A 175 -6.08 -37.35 -19.35
C TRP A 175 -4.89 -38.23 -19.77
N GLY A 176 -4.08 -37.76 -20.73
CA GLY A 176 -2.93 -38.47 -21.29
C GLY A 176 -3.26 -39.14 -22.63
N ASP A 177 -2.54 -40.21 -22.94
CA ASP A 177 -2.63 -40.83 -24.27
C ASP A 177 -3.94 -41.61 -24.47
N VAL A 178 -4.36 -41.68 -25.74
CA VAL A 178 -5.58 -42.32 -26.19
C VAL A 178 -5.40 -42.87 -27.61
N VAL A 179 -5.86 -44.11 -27.83
CA VAL A 179 -5.81 -44.74 -29.16
C VAL A 179 -7.10 -44.40 -29.90
N ILE A 180 -6.94 -43.82 -31.09
CA ILE A 180 -8.05 -43.37 -31.95
C ILE A 180 -8.32 -44.36 -33.10
N GLY A 181 -7.38 -45.27 -33.35
CA GLY A 181 -7.47 -46.30 -34.37
C GLY A 181 -6.19 -47.10 -34.51
N MET A 182 -6.14 -47.94 -35.53
CA MET A 182 -5.00 -48.79 -35.88
C MET A 182 -4.54 -48.50 -37.30
N LEU A 183 -3.25 -48.26 -37.51
CA LEU A 183 -2.69 -47.98 -38.82
C LEU A 183 -2.72 -49.23 -39.71
N ALA A 184 -3.43 -49.14 -40.85
CA ALA A 184 -3.70 -50.31 -41.70
C ALA A 184 -3.03 -50.23 -43.08
N VAL A 185 -3.05 -49.07 -43.73
CA VAL A 185 -2.56 -48.93 -45.12
C VAL A 185 -1.78 -47.63 -45.31
N ALA A 186 -0.63 -47.75 -45.95
CA ALA A 186 0.00 -46.70 -46.72
C ALA A 186 -0.15 -47.02 -48.22
N SER A 187 -0.21 -46.01 -49.08
CA SER A 187 -0.61 -46.13 -50.49
C SER A 187 0.03 -47.30 -51.26
N ARG A 188 -0.83 -48.16 -51.85
CA ARG A 188 -0.42 -49.17 -52.86
C ARG A 188 -0.26 -48.52 -54.25
N GLY A 189 0.54 -47.45 -54.38
CA GLY A 189 0.48 -46.66 -55.62
C GLY A 189 1.49 -45.55 -55.85
N GLY A 190 2.73 -45.65 -55.36
CA GLY A 190 3.92 -44.98 -55.93
C GLY A 190 4.06 -43.44 -55.89
N GLU A 191 2.98 -42.66 -55.99
CA GLU A 191 3.03 -41.22 -56.32
C GLU A 191 2.39 -40.30 -55.26
N HIS A 192 1.57 -40.84 -54.34
CA HIS A 192 1.02 -40.11 -53.19
C HIS A 192 1.20 -40.92 -51.89
N GLU A 193 1.67 -40.26 -50.83
CA GLU A 193 2.27 -40.89 -49.65
C GLU A 193 1.32 -41.01 -48.43
N ASP A 194 0.00 -40.93 -48.66
CA ASP A 194 -1.05 -40.94 -47.62
C ASP A 194 -1.03 -42.16 -46.69
N ALA A 195 -1.34 -41.89 -45.40
CA ALA A 195 -1.47 -42.88 -44.33
C ALA A 195 -2.92 -43.00 -43.83
N TYR A 196 -3.40 -44.24 -43.66
CA TYR A 196 -4.78 -44.53 -43.27
C TYR A 196 -4.88 -45.46 -42.05
N ALA A 197 -5.72 -45.07 -41.09
CA ALA A 197 -6.07 -45.84 -39.92
C ALA A 197 -7.50 -46.39 -39.98
N VAL A 198 -7.71 -47.61 -39.48
CA VAL A 198 -9.03 -48.14 -39.12
C VAL A 198 -9.40 -47.53 -37.77
N PRO A 199 -10.44 -46.69 -37.64
CA PRO A 199 -10.79 -46.07 -36.37
C PRO A 199 -11.35 -47.08 -35.37
N VAL A 200 -11.31 -46.72 -34.08
CA VAL A 200 -11.74 -47.58 -32.97
C VAL A 200 -13.16 -48.15 -33.13
N SER A 201 -14.09 -47.43 -33.75
CA SER A 201 -15.45 -47.93 -34.02
C SER A 201 -15.49 -49.12 -34.99
N GLU A 202 -14.63 -49.11 -35.99
CA GLU A 202 -14.54 -50.15 -37.01
C GLU A 202 -13.82 -51.37 -36.44
N MET A 203 -12.76 -51.16 -35.64
CA MET A 203 -12.14 -52.20 -34.82
C MET A 203 -13.16 -52.85 -33.88
N ALA A 204 -13.93 -52.05 -33.14
CA ALA A 204 -14.93 -52.55 -32.19
C ALA A 204 -16.05 -53.33 -32.89
N SER A 205 -16.46 -52.90 -34.08
CA SER A 205 -17.41 -53.65 -34.92
C SER A 205 -16.84 -54.97 -35.46
N ALA A 206 -15.53 -55.15 -35.50
CA ALA A 206 -14.85 -56.38 -35.94
C ALA A 206 -14.51 -57.34 -34.78
N TRP A 207 -14.51 -56.85 -33.52
CA TRP A 207 -14.36 -57.68 -32.31
C TRP A 207 -15.18 -57.13 -31.12
N PRO A 208 -16.53 -57.18 -31.17
CA PRO A 208 -17.38 -56.50 -30.20
C PRO A 208 -17.20 -57.00 -28.75
N GLU A 209 -16.99 -58.30 -28.56
CA GLU A 209 -17.01 -58.97 -27.26
C GLU A 209 -15.94 -58.46 -26.28
N VAL A 210 -14.87 -57.85 -26.80
CA VAL A 210 -13.81 -57.21 -26.01
C VAL A 210 -13.82 -55.70 -26.22
N LEU A 211 -13.83 -55.25 -27.48
CA LEU A 211 -13.57 -53.84 -27.77
C LEU A 211 -14.74 -52.92 -27.45
N GLU A 212 -15.99 -53.35 -27.62
CA GLU A 212 -17.15 -52.47 -27.43
C GLU A 212 -17.22 -51.91 -26.00
N ARG A 213 -16.80 -52.69 -25.00
CA ARG A 213 -16.71 -52.27 -23.59
C ARG A 213 -15.46 -51.46 -23.24
N SER A 214 -14.40 -51.57 -24.06
CA SER A 214 -13.16 -50.80 -23.90
C SER A 214 -13.18 -49.44 -24.63
N VAL A 215 -14.13 -49.20 -25.55
CA VAL A 215 -14.36 -47.86 -26.11
C VAL A 215 -15.05 -46.97 -25.08
N LEU A 216 -14.42 -45.85 -24.73
CA LEU A 216 -15.08 -44.81 -23.93
C LEU A 216 -16.23 -44.18 -24.72
N ALA A 217 -17.42 -44.23 -24.14
CA ALA A 217 -18.56 -43.46 -24.63
C ALA A 217 -18.32 -41.95 -24.44
N PRO A 218 -18.96 -41.06 -25.23
CA PRO A 218 -18.91 -39.62 -25.00
C PRO A 218 -19.29 -39.28 -23.56
N CYS A 219 -18.52 -38.38 -22.92
CA CYS A 219 -18.83 -37.95 -21.56
C CYS A 219 -20.14 -37.12 -21.55
N PRO A 220 -21.16 -37.52 -20.77
CA PRO A 220 -22.42 -36.79 -20.68
C PRO A 220 -22.26 -35.50 -19.85
N TYR A 221 -21.30 -35.50 -18.92
CA TYR A 221 -21.02 -34.40 -18.01
C TYR A 221 -20.31 -33.23 -18.69
N ARG A 222 -20.45 -32.04 -18.10
CA ARG A 222 -19.95 -30.76 -18.66
C ARG A 222 -18.90 -30.07 -17.79
N GLY A 223 -18.58 -30.64 -16.63
CA GLY A 223 -17.55 -30.12 -15.74
C GLY A 223 -17.91 -28.73 -15.21
N LEU A 224 -17.00 -27.77 -15.35
CA LEU A 224 -17.25 -26.38 -14.99
C LEU A 224 -18.08 -25.60 -16.04
N GLN A 225 -18.56 -26.25 -17.11
CA GLN A 225 -19.38 -25.62 -18.14
C GLN A 225 -20.88 -25.80 -17.84
N ALA A 226 -21.69 -24.77 -18.08
CA ALA A 226 -23.13 -24.89 -17.98
C ALA A 226 -23.70 -25.74 -19.13
N PHE A 227 -24.63 -26.65 -18.82
CA PHE A 227 -25.44 -27.35 -19.82
C PHE A 227 -26.20 -26.39 -20.73
N THR A 228 -26.40 -26.81 -21.97
CA THR A 228 -27.03 -26.07 -23.08
C THR A 228 -28.31 -26.75 -23.59
N ALA A 229 -29.06 -26.06 -24.44
CA ALA A 229 -30.21 -26.62 -25.13
C ALA A 229 -29.88 -27.85 -26.03
N ALA A 230 -28.61 -28.07 -26.40
CA ALA A 230 -28.20 -29.28 -27.11
C ALA A 230 -28.12 -30.49 -26.16
N ASP A 231 -27.68 -30.28 -24.92
CA ASP A 231 -27.52 -31.33 -23.91
C ASP A 231 -28.88 -31.84 -23.40
N ALA A 232 -29.85 -30.94 -23.25
CA ALA A 232 -31.24 -31.32 -22.96
C ALA A 232 -31.86 -32.17 -24.09
N ARG A 233 -31.54 -31.88 -25.37
CA ARG A 233 -31.97 -32.73 -26.50
C ARG A 233 -31.26 -34.08 -26.55
N ALA A 234 -30.06 -34.19 -25.97
CA ALA A 234 -29.35 -35.45 -25.80
C ALA A 234 -29.82 -36.26 -24.56
N GLY A 235 -30.72 -35.70 -23.74
CA GLY A 235 -31.25 -36.37 -22.55
C GLY A 235 -30.31 -36.38 -21.34
N VAL A 236 -29.22 -35.61 -21.35
CA VAL A 236 -28.21 -35.61 -20.26
C VAL A 236 -28.45 -34.55 -19.19
N PHE A 237 -29.39 -33.62 -19.38
CA PHE A 237 -29.77 -32.62 -18.38
C PHE A 237 -31.08 -33.04 -17.68
N VAL A 238 -30.99 -33.38 -16.39
CA VAL A 238 -32.08 -33.94 -15.57
C VAL A 238 -32.17 -33.29 -14.19
N GLY A 239 -33.22 -33.60 -13.42
CA GLY A 239 -33.32 -33.24 -11.99
C GLY A 239 -33.85 -31.84 -11.66
N ARG A 240 -34.19 -31.04 -12.68
CA ARG A 240 -34.73 -29.67 -12.56
C ARG A 240 -36.10 -29.49 -13.22
N GLU A 241 -36.81 -30.59 -13.48
CA GLU A 241 -38.02 -30.60 -14.31
C GLU A 241 -39.12 -29.68 -13.72
N ARG A 242 -39.30 -29.71 -12.39
CA ARG A 242 -40.32 -28.93 -11.67
C ARG A 242 -40.05 -27.42 -11.73
N GLU A 243 -38.81 -27.00 -11.64
CA GLU A 243 -38.40 -25.60 -11.70
C GLU A 243 -38.56 -25.03 -13.12
N ILE A 244 -38.30 -25.85 -14.15
CA ILE A 244 -38.55 -25.47 -15.55
C ILE A 244 -40.06 -25.26 -15.77
N GLU A 245 -40.90 -26.18 -15.32
CA GLU A 245 -42.36 -26.04 -15.41
C GLU A 245 -42.87 -24.81 -14.65
N ARG A 246 -42.36 -24.55 -13.43
CA ARG A 246 -42.74 -23.37 -12.64
C ARG A 246 -42.30 -22.06 -13.32
N LEU A 247 -41.08 -21.99 -13.85
CA LEU A 247 -40.57 -20.81 -14.55
C LEU A 247 -41.35 -20.52 -15.84
N ARG A 248 -41.61 -21.57 -16.64
CA ARG A 248 -42.47 -21.52 -17.83
C ARG A 248 -43.91 -21.10 -17.47
N ALA A 249 -44.43 -21.54 -16.33
CA ALA A 249 -45.75 -21.11 -15.85
C ALA A 249 -45.78 -19.62 -15.46
N MET A 250 -44.76 -19.12 -14.75
CA MET A 250 -44.65 -17.70 -14.39
C MET A 250 -44.55 -16.83 -15.65
N LEU A 251 -43.72 -17.21 -16.62
CA LEU A 251 -43.52 -16.47 -17.87
C LEU A 251 -44.74 -16.46 -18.81
N ARG A 252 -45.79 -17.25 -18.57
CA ARG A 252 -47.06 -17.04 -19.28
C ARG A 252 -47.73 -15.73 -18.83
N ASN A 253 -47.66 -15.42 -17.53
CA ASN A 253 -48.44 -14.34 -16.91
C ASN A 253 -47.60 -13.08 -16.59
N GLN A 254 -46.29 -13.23 -16.37
CA GLN A 254 -45.39 -12.15 -15.98
C GLN A 254 -44.47 -11.75 -17.15
N PRO A 255 -44.28 -10.45 -17.46
CA PRO A 255 -43.41 -10.01 -18.54
C PRO A 255 -41.92 -10.24 -18.23
N CYS A 256 -41.54 -10.15 -16.96
CA CYS A 256 -40.19 -10.44 -16.48
C CYS A 256 -40.21 -11.41 -15.30
N VAL A 257 -39.20 -12.26 -15.18
CA VAL A 257 -38.95 -13.12 -14.00
C VAL A 257 -37.46 -13.09 -13.63
N VAL A 258 -37.17 -12.88 -12.35
CA VAL A 258 -35.82 -12.99 -11.76
C VAL A 258 -35.64 -14.38 -11.16
N VAL A 259 -34.65 -15.13 -11.66
CA VAL A 259 -34.28 -16.47 -11.19
C VAL A 259 -33.14 -16.32 -10.19
N ALA A 260 -33.48 -16.20 -8.91
CA ALA A 260 -32.52 -15.96 -7.84
C ALA A 260 -32.05 -17.27 -7.18
N GLY A 261 -30.85 -17.28 -6.61
CA GLY A 261 -30.35 -18.40 -5.82
C GLY A 261 -28.82 -18.39 -5.66
N PRO A 262 -28.24 -19.30 -4.85
CA PRO A 262 -26.80 -19.32 -4.57
C PRO A 262 -25.91 -19.42 -5.81
N SER A 263 -24.61 -19.14 -5.63
CA SER A 263 -23.61 -19.51 -6.64
C SER A 263 -23.56 -21.04 -6.81
N GLY A 264 -23.18 -21.53 -7.98
CA GLY A 264 -23.09 -22.96 -8.28
C GLY A 264 -24.41 -23.77 -8.22
N VAL A 265 -25.58 -23.15 -7.97
CA VAL A 265 -26.87 -23.87 -7.84
C VAL A 265 -27.49 -24.32 -9.18
N GLY A 266 -26.83 -24.04 -10.30
CA GLY A 266 -27.25 -24.46 -11.65
C GLY A 266 -28.18 -23.49 -12.40
N LYS A 267 -28.28 -22.21 -11.99
CA LYS A 267 -29.18 -21.21 -12.60
C LYS A 267 -29.03 -21.10 -14.13
N SER A 268 -27.80 -20.95 -14.61
CA SER A 268 -27.50 -20.80 -16.05
C SER A 268 -27.93 -22.02 -16.86
N SER A 269 -27.80 -23.24 -16.31
CA SER A 269 -28.29 -24.47 -16.94
C SER A 269 -29.82 -24.61 -16.84
N LEU A 270 -30.44 -24.20 -15.73
CA LEU A 270 -31.89 -24.15 -15.62
C LEU A 270 -32.51 -23.27 -16.74
N VAL A 271 -31.90 -22.12 -17.05
CA VAL A 271 -32.40 -21.24 -18.12
C VAL A 271 -31.94 -21.67 -19.53
N GLY A 272 -30.68 -22.09 -19.72
CA GLY A 272 -30.10 -22.41 -21.02
C GLY A 272 -30.35 -23.84 -21.53
N ALA A 273 -30.38 -24.84 -20.64
CA ALA A 273 -30.71 -26.23 -20.99
C ALA A 273 -32.19 -26.54 -20.72
N GLY A 274 -32.76 -26.01 -19.64
CA GLY A 274 -34.16 -26.25 -19.29
C GLY A 274 -35.15 -25.33 -20.01
N LEU A 275 -35.13 -24.05 -19.66
CA LEU A 275 -36.15 -23.09 -20.11
C LEU A 275 -36.07 -22.77 -21.61
N GLN A 276 -34.88 -22.49 -22.14
CA GLN A 276 -34.69 -22.08 -23.54
C GLN A 276 -35.34 -23.04 -24.56
N PRO A 277 -35.09 -24.38 -24.53
CA PRO A 277 -35.78 -25.29 -25.44
C PRO A 277 -37.27 -25.46 -25.12
N ALA A 278 -37.69 -25.34 -23.85
CA ALA A 278 -39.10 -25.39 -23.49
C ALA A 278 -39.91 -24.19 -24.02
N LEU A 279 -39.31 -22.99 -24.03
CA LEU A 279 -39.90 -21.80 -24.65
C LEU A 279 -39.83 -21.84 -26.18
N ALA A 280 -38.76 -22.40 -26.76
CA ALA A 280 -38.70 -22.64 -28.20
C ALA A 280 -39.80 -23.60 -28.68
N ALA A 281 -40.13 -24.63 -27.89
CA ALA A 281 -41.27 -25.52 -28.15
C ALA A 281 -42.64 -24.80 -28.03
N ASP A 282 -42.73 -23.75 -27.21
CA ASP A 282 -43.90 -22.84 -27.12
C ASP A 282 -43.91 -21.75 -28.22
N GLY A 283 -43.00 -21.81 -29.20
CA GLY A 283 -42.93 -20.87 -30.32
C GLY A 283 -42.27 -19.51 -30.00
N TRP A 284 -41.53 -19.40 -28.90
CA TRP A 284 -40.71 -18.22 -28.61
C TRP A 284 -39.34 -18.32 -29.29
N THR A 285 -38.86 -17.20 -29.83
CA THR A 285 -37.46 -17.06 -30.25
C THR A 285 -36.67 -16.56 -29.04
N VAL A 286 -35.60 -17.27 -28.67
CA VAL A 286 -34.89 -17.05 -27.41
C VAL A 286 -33.41 -16.75 -27.66
N ALA A 287 -32.92 -15.65 -27.08
CA ALA A 287 -31.50 -15.29 -27.08
C ALA A 287 -31.02 -14.99 -25.65
N THR A 288 -29.69 -15.06 -25.46
CA THR A 288 -29.05 -14.91 -24.15
C THR A 288 -27.93 -13.88 -24.24
N PHE A 289 -27.81 -13.04 -23.20
CA PHE A 289 -26.69 -12.11 -23.02
C PHE A 289 -26.14 -12.22 -21.59
N ARG A 290 -24.89 -11.80 -21.41
CA ARG A 290 -24.26 -11.54 -20.10
C ARG A 290 -23.92 -10.04 -20.05
N PRO A 291 -24.28 -9.27 -19.00
CA PRO A 291 -24.18 -7.81 -19.04
C PRO A 291 -22.75 -7.29 -19.27
N GLY A 292 -21.79 -7.71 -18.44
CA GLY A 292 -20.42 -7.22 -18.45
C GLY A 292 -20.30 -5.71 -18.22
N TYR A 293 -19.19 -5.12 -18.70
CA TYR A 293 -18.90 -3.69 -18.59
C TYR A 293 -19.67 -2.81 -19.60
N THR A 294 -20.23 -3.40 -20.65
CA THR A 294 -20.93 -2.69 -21.76
C THR A 294 -22.34 -3.25 -21.94
N PRO A 295 -23.22 -3.13 -20.93
CA PRO A 295 -24.46 -3.93 -20.85
C PRO A 295 -25.46 -3.60 -21.97
N TYR A 296 -25.52 -2.34 -22.42
CA TYR A 296 -26.31 -1.95 -23.60
C TYR A 296 -25.85 -2.62 -24.89
N ASP A 297 -24.54 -2.82 -25.06
CA ASP A 297 -23.95 -3.42 -26.26
C ASP A 297 -24.18 -4.94 -26.28
N SER A 298 -24.14 -5.57 -25.09
CA SER A 298 -24.49 -6.99 -24.89
C SER A 298 -25.96 -7.28 -25.21
N VAL A 299 -26.89 -6.42 -24.75
CA VAL A 299 -28.32 -6.51 -25.10
C VAL A 299 -28.55 -6.22 -26.59
N ALA A 300 -27.86 -5.21 -27.14
CA ALA A 300 -27.93 -4.87 -28.56
C ALA A 300 -27.55 -6.06 -29.46
N ARG A 301 -26.47 -6.77 -29.14
CA ARG A 301 -26.06 -7.96 -29.89
C ARG A 301 -27.13 -9.06 -29.85
N ALA A 302 -27.59 -9.43 -28.66
CA ALA A 302 -28.59 -10.49 -28.51
C ALA A 302 -29.95 -10.15 -29.18
N LEU A 303 -30.32 -8.87 -29.27
CA LEU A 303 -31.49 -8.43 -30.06
C LEU A 303 -31.27 -8.50 -31.57
N LEU A 304 -30.05 -8.25 -32.06
CA LEU A 304 -29.70 -8.42 -33.48
C LEU A 304 -29.63 -9.91 -33.87
N ASP A 305 -29.18 -10.78 -32.96
CA ASP A 305 -29.19 -12.24 -33.13
C ASP A 305 -30.63 -12.82 -33.21
N LEU A 306 -31.62 -12.14 -32.59
CA LEU A 306 -33.05 -12.47 -32.75
C LEU A 306 -33.65 -11.99 -34.08
N GLU A 307 -33.18 -10.85 -34.60
CA GLU A 307 -33.59 -10.33 -35.92
C GLU A 307 -33.09 -11.23 -37.05
N ASN A 308 -31.80 -11.58 -37.03
CA ASN A 308 -31.17 -12.39 -38.08
C ASN A 308 -30.12 -13.33 -37.48
N PRO A 309 -30.52 -14.57 -37.13
CA PRO A 309 -29.59 -15.61 -36.70
C PRO A 309 -28.47 -15.85 -37.71
N ASP A 310 -27.31 -16.30 -37.20
CA ASP A 310 -26.13 -16.69 -37.98
C ASP A 310 -25.49 -15.59 -38.85
N ALA A 311 -25.84 -14.31 -38.64
CA ALA A 311 -25.26 -13.17 -39.35
C ALA A 311 -24.23 -12.40 -38.51
N ASP A 312 -23.07 -12.08 -39.10
CA ASP A 312 -22.12 -11.14 -38.50
C ASP A 312 -22.65 -9.70 -38.57
N HIS A 313 -22.97 -9.13 -37.41
CA HIS A 313 -23.47 -7.75 -37.31
C HIS A 313 -22.34 -6.74 -37.44
N THR A 314 -22.52 -5.73 -38.31
CA THR A 314 -21.57 -4.61 -38.42
C THR A 314 -21.54 -3.77 -37.15
N LEU A 315 -20.37 -3.19 -36.84
CA LEU A 315 -20.19 -2.34 -35.65
C LEU A 315 -21.22 -1.20 -35.59
N GLU A 316 -21.46 -0.54 -36.73
CA GLU A 316 -22.47 0.51 -36.91
C GLU A 316 -23.90 0.06 -36.52
N ARG A 317 -24.30 -1.18 -36.86
CA ARG A 317 -25.61 -1.72 -36.45
C ARG A 317 -25.68 -1.96 -34.95
N LEU A 318 -24.59 -2.44 -34.35
CA LEU A 318 -24.50 -2.70 -32.92
C LEU A 318 -24.51 -1.38 -32.13
N GLU A 319 -23.73 -0.37 -32.53
CA GLU A 319 -23.75 0.97 -31.96
C GLU A 319 -25.12 1.65 -32.09
N SER A 320 -25.74 1.58 -33.27
CA SER A 320 -27.07 2.13 -33.53
C SER A 320 -28.14 1.48 -32.63
N ARG A 321 -28.09 0.14 -32.49
CA ARG A 321 -29.00 -0.61 -31.60
C ARG A 321 -28.75 -0.28 -30.12
N ALA A 322 -27.49 -0.19 -29.71
CA ALA A 322 -27.12 0.14 -28.34
C ALA A 322 -27.39 1.61 -27.98
N ARG A 323 -27.52 2.50 -28.97
CA ARG A 323 -28.02 3.87 -28.80
C ARG A 323 -29.54 3.90 -28.63
N ALA A 324 -30.28 3.21 -29.50
CA ALA A 324 -31.74 3.07 -29.36
C ALA A 324 -32.17 2.47 -28.01
N LEU A 325 -31.39 1.52 -27.46
CA LEU A 325 -31.64 0.98 -26.12
C LEU A 325 -31.41 1.97 -24.97
N ARG A 326 -30.49 2.94 -25.13
CA ARG A 326 -30.28 4.06 -24.19
C ARG A 326 -31.38 5.10 -24.30
N ASP A 327 -31.72 5.48 -25.52
CA ASP A 327 -32.68 6.56 -25.81
C ASP A 327 -34.13 6.13 -25.51
N GLU A 328 -34.54 4.95 -26.00
CA GLU A 328 -35.92 4.43 -25.92
C GLU A 328 -36.14 3.41 -24.79
N GLY A 329 -35.11 2.66 -24.39
CA GLY A 329 -35.21 1.54 -23.45
C GLY A 329 -35.48 0.19 -24.12
N PHE A 330 -35.40 -0.90 -23.33
CA PHE A 330 -35.50 -2.27 -23.84
C PHE A 330 -36.87 -2.62 -24.40
N TRP A 331 -37.94 -2.32 -23.66
CA TRP A 331 -39.29 -2.78 -24.00
C TRP A 331 -39.83 -2.20 -25.33
N PRO A 332 -39.70 -0.90 -25.65
CA PRO A 332 -40.10 -0.38 -26.96
C PRO A 332 -39.30 -0.99 -28.11
N VAL A 333 -37.98 -1.11 -27.96
CA VAL A 333 -37.09 -1.67 -29.00
C VAL A 333 -37.41 -3.15 -29.25
N ALA A 334 -37.45 -3.97 -28.19
CA ALA A 334 -37.75 -5.40 -28.31
C ALA A 334 -39.17 -5.66 -28.85
N THR A 335 -40.16 -4.84 -28.48
CA THR A 335 -41.54 -4.97 -29.00
C THR A 335 -41.61 -4.60 -30.48
N ARG A 336 -40.87 -3.57 -30.91
CA ARG A 336 -40.72 -3.23 -32.34
C ARG A 336 -40.11 -4.38 -33.14
N ILE A 337 -39.09 -5.06 -32.60
CA ILE A 337 -38.49 -6.25 -33.24
C ILE A 337 -39.48 -7.42 -33.31
N ALA A 338 -40.21 -7.69 -32.23
CA ALA A 338 -41.21 -8.77 -32.18
C ALA A 338 -42.30 -8.57 -33.25
N LEU A 339 -42.79 -7.34 -33.41
CA LEU A 339 -43.77 -6.97 -34.42
C LEU A 339 -43.21 -7.04 -35.86
N LEU A 340 -41.99 -6.54 -36.10
CA LEU A 340 -41.35 -6.56 -37.43
C LEU A 340 -40.98 -7.98 -37.89
N THR A 341 -40.60 -8.86 -36.97
CA THR A 341 -40.24 -10.26 -37.27
C THR A 341 -41.44 -11.22 -37.26
N GLY A 342 -42.57 -10.79 -36.70
CA GLY A 342 -43.74 -11.65 -36.47
C GLY A 342 -43.51 -12.73 -35.41
N ARG A 343 -42.51 -12.57 -34.53
CA ARG A 343 -42.06 -13.57 -33.55
C ARG A 343 -42.29 -13.11 -32.11
N ARG A 344 -42.64 -14.04 -31.23
CA ARG A 344 -42.58 -13.81 -29.78
C ARG A 344 -41.13 -13.93 -29.32
N LEU A 345 -40.64 -12.99 -28.52
CA LEU A 345 -39.22 -12.91 -28.14
C LEU A 345 -39.02 -13.13 -26.63
N THR A 346 -38.03 -13.93 -26.26
CA THR A 346 -37.51 -13.98 -24.88
C THR A 346 -36.04 -13.64 -24.88
N LEU A 347 -35.65 -12.70 -24.03
CA LEU A 347 -34.25 -12.39 -23.75
C LEU A 347 -33.88 -12.95 -22.36
N ILE A 348 -32.76 -13.66 -22.27
CA ILE A 348 -32.20 -14.19 -21.03
C ILE A 348 -30.94 -13.39 -20.67
N GLY A 349 -30.95 -12.66 -19.56
CA GLY A 349 -29.75 -12.08 -18.95
C GLY A 349 -29.15 -13.05 -17.94
N ASP A 350 -28.04 -13.70 -18.29
CA ASP A 350 -27.33 -14.57 -17.34
C ASP A 350 -26.31 -13.77 -16.51
N GLN A 351 -26.19 -14.08 -15.21
CA GLN A 351 -25.31 -13.41 -14.25
C GLN A 351 -25.59 -11.90 -14.16
N PHE A 352 -26.86 -11.55 -13.90
CA PHE A 352 -27.33 -10.17 -13.87
C PHE A 352 -26.75 -9.35 -12.69
N GLU A 353 -26.16 -10.01 -11.69
CA GLU A 353 -25.36 -9.39 -10.62
C GLU A 353 -24.15 -8.57 -11.15
N GLU A 354 -23.72 -8.80 -12.40
CA GLU A 354 -22.70 -7.97 -13.04
C GLU A 354 -23.13 -6.51 -13.22
N VAL A 355 -24.44 -6.23 -13.39
CA VAL A 355 -24.97 -4.86 -13.47
C VAL A 355 -24.81 -4.15 -12.14
N LEU A 356 -24.91 -4.87 -11.03
CA LEU A 356 -24.73 -4.31 -9.69
C LEU A 356 -23.24 -4.13 -9.35
N SER A 357 -22.38 -4.98 -9.92
CA SER A 357 -20.93 -5.03 -9.63
C SER A 357 -20.08 -4.12 -10.53
N ASN A 358 -20.53 -3.79 -11.74
CA ASN A 358 -19.74 -3.04 -12.72
C ASN A 358 -20.39 -1.69 -13.08
N GLY A 359 -19.57 -0.63 -13.13
CA GLY A 359 -19.98 0.70 -13.59
C GLY A 359 -20.46 1.65 -12.48
N GLY A 360 -20.40 2.96 -12.77
CA GLY A 360 -20.78 4.00 -11.82
C GLY A 360 -22.27 3.98 -11.43
N PRO A 361 -22.66 4.45 -10.22
CA PRO A 361 -24.03 4.33 -9.71
C PRO A 361 -25.13 4.80 -10.67
N ALA A 362 -24.93 5.93 -11.34
CA ALA A 362 -25.90 6.49 -12.30
C ALA A 362 -26.16 5.55 -13.49
N LEU A 363 -25.10 4.97 -14.08
CA LEU A 363 -25.24 4.05 -15.22
C LEU A 363 -25.92 2.73 -14.81
N ARG A 364 -25.65 2.25 -13.59
CA ARG A 364 -26.31 1.06 -13.03
C ARG A 364 -27.82 1.29 -12.86
N GLN A 365 -28.22 2.42 -12.28
CA GLN A 365 -29.62 2.79 -12.13
C GLN A 365 -30.32 2.99 -13.49
N GLU A 366 -29.72 3.77 -14.39
CA GLU A 366 -30.26 4.04 -15.73
C GLU A 366 -30.53 2.73 -16.50
N PHE A 367 -29.55 1.82 -16.57
CA PHE A 367 -29.71 0.56 -17.27
C PHE A 367 -30.81 -0.33 -16.65
N LEU A 368 -30.88 -0.41 -15.32
CA LEU A 368 -31.93 -1.18 -14.63
C LEU A 368 -33.33 -0.61 -14.91
N GLU A 369 -33.50 0.72 -14.87
CA GLU A 369 -34.78 1.38 -15.15
C GLU A 369 -35.22 1.25 -16.61
N ARG A 370 -34.26 1.21 -17.56
CA ARG A 370 -34.50 0.99 -18.99
C ARG A 370 -34.74 -0.48 -19.37
N MET A 371 -34.24 -1.43 -18.58
CA MET A 371 -34.39 -2.87 -18.81
C MET A 371 -35.62 -3.48 -18.14
N LEU A 372 -35.91 -3.13 -16.88
CA LEU A 372 -36.92 -3.83 -16.08
C LEU A 372 -38.32 -3.22 -16.31
N PRO A 373 -39.35 -4.04 -16.60
CA PRO A 373 -40.67 -3.54 -16.99
C PRO A 373 -41.36 -2.80 -15.84
N GLU A 374 -42.01 -1.67 -16.17
CA GLU A 374 -42.84 -0.92 -15.23
C GLU A 374 -43.92 -1.82 -14.60
N PRO A 375 -44.42 -1.50 -13.39
CA PRO A 375 -45.36 -2.35 -12.66
C PRO A 375 -46.57 -2.76 -13.51
N ASP A 376 -47.16 -1.79 -14.23
CA ASP A 376 -48.39 -1.95 -15.03
C ASP A 376 -48.17 -2.61 -16.41
N THR A 377 -46.96 -3.10 -16.71
CA THR A 377 -46.65 -3.77 -17.98
C THR A 377 -47.50 -5.02 -18.17
N VAL A 378 -48.45 -4.95 -19.11
CA VAL A 378 -49.46 -6.00 -19.35
C VAL A 378 -48.82 -7.34 -19.73
N GLY A 379 -49.30 -8.42 -19.10
CA GLY A 379 -48.77 -9.78 -19.27
C GLY A 379 -48.85 -10.35 -20.70
N ASP A 380 -49.71 -9.83 -21.58
CA ASP A 380 -49.87 -10.32 -22.96
C ASP A 380 -48.85 -9.70 -23.96
N SER A 381 -47.78 -9.07 -23.47
CA SER A 381 -46.67 -8.60 -24.30
C SER A 381 -46.08 -9.73 -25.17
N PRO A 382 -45.67 -9.46 -26.43
CA PRO A 382 -44.93 -10.41 -27.25
C PRO A 382 -43.46 -10.58 -26.83
N VAL A 383 -43.01 -9.87 -25.79
CA VAL A 383 -41.63 -9.88 -25.26
C VAL A 383 -41.61 -10.46 -23.84
N ARG A 384 -40.52 -11.16 -23.49
CA ARG A 384 -40.17 -11.61 -22.13
C ARG A 384 -38.72 -11.32 -21.78
N LEU A 385 -38.46 -11.11 -20.49
CA LEU A 385 -37.13 -10.94 -19.92
C LEU A 385 -36.92 -11.91 -18.74
N VAL A 386 -35.89 -12.74 -18.80
CA VAL A 386 -35.49 -13.62 -17.70
C VAL A 386 -34.11 -13.20 -17.22
N CYS A 387 -33.94 -12.83 -15.96
CA CYS A 387 -32.63 -12.50 -15.40
C CYS A 387 -32.24 -13.56 -14.37
N THR A 388 -31.05 -14.16 -14.47
CA THR A 388 -30.50 -14.97 -13.36
C THR A 388 -29.75 -14.06 -12.39
N LEU A 389 -29.87 -14.31 -11.08
CA LEU A 389 -29.27 -13.48 -10.04
C LEU A 389 -28.69 -14.34 -8.90
N ARG A 390 -27.55 -13.95 -8.33
CA ARG A 390 -27.14 -14.45 -7.00
C ARG A 390 -28.11 -14.00 -5.91
N SER A 391 -28.50 -14.94 -5.04
CA SER A 391 -29.33 -14.68 -3.84
C SER A 391 -28.83 -13.49 -3.01
N ASP A 392 -27.52 -13.35 -2.96
CA ASP A 392 -26.80 -12.43 -2.08
C ASP A 392 -26.89 -10.97 -2.57
N PHE A 393 -27.25 -10.77 -3.85
CA PHE A 393 -27.47 -9.46 -4.51
C PHE A 393 -28.97 -9.12 -4.65
N LEU A 394 -29.86 -10.03 -4.21
CA LEU A 394 -31.31 -9.80 -4.27
C LEU A 394 -31.79 -8.69 -3.31
N PRO A 395 -31.24 -8.52 -2.08
CA PRO A 395 -31.57 -7.38 -1.23
C PRO A 395 -31.21 -6.04 -1.88
N ASP A 396 -29.97 -5.90 -2.36
CA ASP A 396 -29.48 -4.70 -3.06
C ASP A 396 -30.40 -4.26 -4.21
N LEU A 397 -30.94 -5.23 -4.96
CA LEU A 397 -31.84 -4.98 -6.09
C LEU A 397 -33.29 -4.64 -5.66
N LEU A 398 -33.70 -5.06 -4.46
CA LEU A 398 -35.02 -4.78 -3.87
C LEU A 398 -35.06 -3.43 -3.13
N ASP A 399 -33.95 -3.03 -2.51
CA ASP A 399 -33.85 -1.76 -1.78
C ASP A 399 -33.77 -0.53 -2.71
N LEU A 400 -33.50 -0.73 -4.00
CA LEU A 400 -33.54 0.31 -5.04
C LEU A 400 -34.98 0.82 -5.27
N PRO A 401 -35.31 2.10 -4.94
CA PRO A 401 -36.70 2.57 -4.88
C PRO A 401 -37.51 2.46 -6.19
N ALA A 402 -36.84 2.64 -7.34
CA ALA A 402 -37.48 2.56 -8.66
C ALA A 402 -37.58 1.11 -9.20
N ILE A 403 -36.87 0.15 -8.60
CA ILE A 403 -36.63 -1.20 -9.14
C ILE A 403 -37.29 -2.29 -8.30
N GLY A 404 -37.18 -2.25 -6.97
CA GLY A 404 -37.75 -3.26 -6.08
C GLY A 404 -39.24 -3.56 -6.36
N PRO A 405 -40.11 -2.54 -6.44
CA PRO A 405 -41.52 -2.72 -6.79
C PRO A 405 -41.77 -3.33 -8.18
N ARG A 406 -40.80 -3.23 -9.12
CA ARG A 406 -40.90 -3.87 -10.45
C ARG A 406 -40.62 -5.37 -10.41
N ILE A 407 -40.00 -5.89 -9.35
CA ILE A 407 -39.52 -7.30 -9.28
C ILE A 407 -40.00 -8.08 -8.06
N GLN A 408 -40.62 -7.45 -7.05
CA GLN A 408 -40.96 -8.07 -5.77
C GLN A 408 -41.76 -9.38 -5.92
N ASP A 409 -42.84 -9.39 -6.70
CA ASP A 409 -43.67 -10.58 -6.96
C ASP A 409 -43.23 -11.41 -8.18
N ARG A 410 -42.06 -11.10 -8.76
CA ARG A 410 -41.58 -11.66 -10.04
C ARG A 410 -40.34 -12.54 -9.88
N GLN A 411 -40.24 -13.28 -8.77
CA GLN A 411 -39.04 -14.04 -8.37
C GLN A 411 -39.26 -15.55 -8.32
N LEU A 412 -38.27 -16.31 -8.80
CA LEU A 412 -38.15 -17.75 -8.63
C LEU A 412 -36.84 -18.09 -7.89
N ASN A 413 -36.96 -18.52 -6.63
CA ASN A 413 -35.82 -18.94 -5.83
C ASN A 413 -35.44 -20.40 -6.12
N VAL A 414 -34.24 -20.62 -6.64
CA VAL A 414 -33.67 -21.93 -6.97
C VAL A 414 -32.84 -22.44 -5.79
N SER A 415 -33.29 -23.54 -5.18
CA SER A 415 -32.58 -24.21 -4.08
C SER A 415 -31.55 -25.22 -4.60
N PRO A 416 -30.54 -25.62 -3.80
CA PRO A 416 -29.71 -26.79 -4.09
C PRO A 416 -30.56 -28.04 -4.34
N LEU A 417 -30.03 -29.00 -5.10
CA LEU A 417 -30.63 -30.32 -5.22
C LEU A 417 -30.42 -31.12 -3.94
N ASP A 418 -31.42 -31.92 -3.56
CA ASP A 418 -31.27 -32.92 -2.50
C ASP A 418 -30.47 -34.14 -2.97
N GLU A 419 -30.06 -35.00 -2.04
CA GLU A 419 -29.24 -36.17 -2.32
C GLU A 419 -29.88 -37.10 -3.38
N ALA A 420 -31.21 -37.27 -3.36
CA ALA A 420 -31.91 -38.13 -4.32
C ALA A 420 -31.93 -37.54 -5.73
N ALA A 421 -32.13 -36.22 -5.86
CA ALA A 421 -32.03 -35.53 -7.14
C ALA A 421 -30.58 -35.47 -7.66
N LEU A 422 -29.59 -35.35 -6.77
CA LEU A 422 -28.17 -35.49 -7.12
C LEU A 422 -27.85 -36.91 -7.63
N THR A 423 -28.35 -37.97 -6.98
CA THR A 423 -28.21 -39.34 -7.49
C THR A 423 -28.82 -39.52 -8.88
N ARG A 424 -29.97 -38.90 -9.19
CA ARG A 424 -30.52 -38.88 -10.56
C ARG A 424 -29.57 -38.24 -11.57
N VAL A 425 -29.04 -37.05 -11.26
CA VAL A 425 -28.06 -36.33 -12.10
C VAL A 425 -26.78 -37.15 -12.31
N ILE A 426 -26.37 -37.95 -11.33
CA ILE A 426 -25.21 -38.86 -11.46
C ILE A 426 -25.56 -40.08 -12.33
N VAL A 427 -26.70 -40.74 -12.11
CA VAL A 427 -26.97 -42.07 -12.68
C VAL A 427 -27.64 -42.02 -14.06
N GLU A 428 -28.62 -41.14 -14.29
CA GLU A 428 -29.41 -41.12 -15.53
C GLU A 428 -28.57 -40.79 -16.79
N PRO A 429 -27.67 -39.78 -16.78
CA PRO A 429 -26.85 -39.46 -17.95
C PRO A 429 -25.77 -40.52 -18.24
N ALA A 430 -25.20 -41.15 -17.21
CA ALA A 430 -24.27 -42.26 -17.38
C ALA A 430 -24.96 -43.49 -17.98
N ALA A 431 -26.16 -43.84 -17.47
CA ALA A 431 -26.94 -44.97 -17.97
C ALA A 431 -27.34 -44.77 -19.44
N ALA A 432 -27.67 -43.54 -19.85
CA ALA A 432 -27.94 -43.19 -21.25
C ALA A 432 -26.70 -43.40 -22.16
N ALA A 433 -25.50 -43.17 -21.64
CA ALA A 433 -24.23 -43.48 -22.31
C ALA A 433 -23.78 -44.96 -22.15
N GLY A 434 -24.57 -45.81 -21.49
CA GLY A 434 -24.27 -47.22 -21.27
C GLY A 434 -23.19 -47.49 -20.21
N VAL A 435 -22.98 -46.55 -19.29
CA VAL A 435 -22.03 -46.63 -18.16
C VAL A 435 -22.79 -46.76 -16.84
N VAL A 436 -22.29 -47.58 -15.91
CA VAL A 436 -22.95 -47.85 -14.62
C VAL A 436 -22.03 -47.60 -13.42
N TYR A 437 -22.62 -47.17 -12.31
CA TYR A 437 -21.90 -47.03 -11.03
C TYR A 437 -21.91 -48.35 -10.26
N SER A 438 -20.85 -48.59 -9.49
CA SER A 438 -20.87 -49.62 -8.46
C SER A 438 -21.82 -49.21 -7.32
N GLN A 439 -22.48 -50.19 -6.70
CA GLN A 439 -23.45 -49.97 -5.62
C GLN A 439 -22.86 -49.08 -4.52
N GLY A 440 -23.56 -48.00 -4.15
CA GLY A 440 -23.13 -47.05 -3.13
C GLY A 440 -22.21 -45.93 -3.62
N VAL A 441 -21.65 -46.00 -4.85
CA VAL A 441 -20.73 -44.96 -5.35
C VAL A 441 -21.47 -43.69 -5.73
N ALA A 442 -22.60 -43.80 -6.44
CA ALA A 442 -23.38 -42.63 -6.85
C ALA A 442 -24.02 -41.93 -5.64
N GLU A 443 -24.43 -42.71 -4.64
CA GLU A 443 -24.96 -42.28 -3.36
C GLU A 443 -23.88 -41.59 -2.52
N ALA A 444 -22.67 -42.14 -2.44
CA ALA A 444 -21.53 -41.50 -1.75
C ALA A 444 -21.14 -40.16 -2.41
N ILE A 445 -21.08 -40.12 -3.75
CA ILE A 445 -20.82 -38.88 -4.51
C ILE A 445 -21.92 -37.84 -4.25
N ALA A 446 -23.20 -38.24 -4.28
CA ALA A 446 -24.33 -37.36 -3.99
C ALA A 446 -24.29 -36.82 -2.56
N ALA A 447 -24.03 -37.68 -1.57
CA ALA A 447 -23.95 -37.33 -0.16
C ALA A 447 -22.72 -36.47 0.17
N GLU A 448 -21.65 -36.48 -0.62
CA GLU A 448 -20.55 -35.52 -0.51
C GLU A 448 -20.93 -34.19 -1.15
N ALA A 449 -21.45 -34.20 -2.38
CA ALA A 449 -21.89 -32.99 -3.08
C ALA A 449 -22.99 -32.22 -2.33
N ALA A 450 -23.94 -32.92 -1.69
CA ALA A 450 -25.02 -32.30 -0.92
C ALA A 450 -24.55 -31.45 0.28
N LYS A 451 -23.32 -31.67 0.77
CA LYS A 451 -22.74 -30.93 1.92
C LYS A 451 -22.08 -29.61 1.53
N ALA A 452 -21.68 -29.45 0.27
CA ALA A 452 -20.97 -28.26 -0.19
C ALA A 452 -21.94 -27.24 -0.86
N PRO A 453 -21.95 -25.96 -0.43
CA PRO A 453 -22.81 -24.95 -1.05
C PRO A 453 -22.36 -24.63 -2.47
N GLY A 454 -23.27 -24.76 -3.44
CA GLY A 454 -22.97 -24.53 -4.86
C GLY A 454 -22.22 -25.67 -5.54
N SER A 455 -22.41 -26.91 -5.08
CA SER A 455 -21.64 -28.09 -5.48
C SER A 455 -21.88 -28.62 -6.89
N LEU A 456 -22.91 -28.22 -7.64
CA LEU A 456 -23.21 -28.85 -8.93
C LEU A 456 -22.05 -28.77 -9.95
N PRO A 457 -21.33 -27.64 -10.13
CA PRO A 457 -20.14 -27.60 -10.97
C PRO A 457 -18.95 -28.41 -10.43
N LEU A 458 -18.84 -28.59 -9.11
CA LEU A 458 -17.82 -29.48 -8.51
C LEU A 458 -18.16 -30.94 -8.76
N LEU A 459 -19.44 -31.31 -8.62
CA LEU A 459 -19.97 -32.63 -8.92
C LEU A 459 -19.76 -32.96 -10.40
N GLU A 460 -20.24 -32.11 -11.31
CA GLU A 460 -20.02 -32.23 -12.75
C GLU A 460 -18.53 -32.34 -13.09
N PHE A 461 -17.66 -31.55 -12.45
CA PHE A 461 -16.21 -31.66 -12.63
C PHE A 461 -15.69 -33.03 -12.21
N ALA A 462 -15.99 -33.47 -10.98
CA ALA A 462 -15.56 -34.77 -10.47
C ALA A 462 -16.09 -35.93 -11.33
N LEU A 463 -17.35 -35.89 -11.77
CA LEU A 463 -17.93 -36.90 -12.66
C LEU A 463 -17.24 -36.91 -14.05
N THR A 464 -16.84 -35.73 -14.56
CA THR A 464 -16.09 -35.62 -15.81
C THR A 464 -14.68 -36.19 -15.69
N GLU A 465 -13.97 -35.96 -14.57
CA GLU A 465 -12.64 -36.54 -14.31
C GLU A 465 -12.67 -38.02 -13.93
N LEU A 466 -13.79 -38.50 -13.39
CA LEU A 466 -14.03 -39.91 -13.07
C LEU A 466 -14.39 -40.73 -14.32
N TRP A 467 -14.92 -40.08 -15.37
CA TRP A 467 -15.30 -40.72 -16.63
C TRP A 467 -14.20 -41.56 -17.31
N PRO A 468 -12.96 -41.07 -17.51
CA PRO A 468 -11.87 -41.88 -18.09
C PRO A 468 -11.36 -42.98 -17.15
N MET A 469 -11.72 -42.97 -15.86
CA MET A 469 -11.33 -44.00 -14.88
C MET A 469 -12.26 -45.23 -14.88
N GLN A 470 -13.29 -45.25 -15.75
CA GLN A 470 -14.20 -46.40 -15.85
C GLN A 470 -13.49 -47.67 -16.34
N GLN A 471 -13.88 -48.82 -15.79
CA GLN A 471 -13.39 -50.15 -16.17
C GLN A 471 -14.57 -50.98 -16.70
N GLU A 472 -14.50 -51.49 -17.94
CA GLU A 472 -15.64 -52.16 -18.62
C GLU A 472 -16.97 -51.36 -18.55
N ARG A 473 -16.93 -50.04 -18.78
CA ARG A 473 -18.07 -49.11 -18.58
C ARG A 473 -18.66 -49.11 -17.16
N LYS A 474 -17.85 -49.43 -16.14
CA LYS A 474 -18.22 -49.37 -14.72
C LYS A 474 -17.35 -48.37 -13.96
N ILE A 475 -17.98 -47.50 -13.18
CA ILE A 475 -17.29 -46.60 -12.23
C ILE A 475 -17.24 -47.26 -10.84
N THR A 476 -16.10 -47.18 -10.16
CA THR A 476 -15.79 -47.92 -8.92
C THR A 476 -15.42 -46.99 -7.76
N PHE A 477 -15.50 -47.51 -6.53
CA PHE A 477 -14.96 -46.81 -5.36
C PHE A 477 -13.46 -46.54 -5.49
N ASP A 478 -12.69 -47.45 -6.09
CA ASP A 478 -11.24 -47.27 -6.27
C ASP A 478 -10.93 -46.07 -7.17
N GLY A 479 -11.68 -45.90 -8.27
CA GLY A 479 -11.58 -44.72 -9.14
C GLY A 479 -11.98 -43.44 -8.39
N TYR A 480 -13.07 -43.47 -7.62
CA TYR A 480 -13.53 -42.31 -6.86
C TYR A 480 -12.59 -41.91 -5.71
N HIS A 481 -11.95 -42.88 -5.04
CA HIS A 481 -10.93 -42.61 -4.02
C HIS A 481 -9.58 -42.18 -4.65
N ALA A 482 -9.22 -42.70 -5.83
CA ALA A 482 -8.08 -42.20 -6.60
C ALA A 482 -8.29 -40.75 -7.09
N LEU A 483 -9.54 -40.37 -7.39
CA LEU A 483 -9.95 -38.99 -7.63
C LEU A 483 -10.13 -38.17 -6.33
N GLY A 484 -10.34 -38.85 -5.20
CA GLY A 484 -10.27 -38.31 -3.83
C GLY A 484 -11.41 -37.37 -3.47
N GLY A 485 -12.64 -37.76 -3.79
CA GLY A 485 -13.83 -36.95 -3.50
C GLY A 485 -14.16 -35.92 -4.59
N VAL A 486 -15.29 -35.26 -4.42
CA VAL A 486 -15.81 -34.19 -5.28
C VAL A 486 -14.93 -32.95 -5.19
N ALA A 487 -14.57 -32.51 -3.98
CA ALA A 487 -13.68 -31.37 -3.78
C ALA A 487 -12.21 -31.68 -4.20
N GLY A 488 -11.73 -32.87 -3.85
CA GLY A 488 -10.35 -33.30 -4.15
C GLY A 488 -10.06 -33.49 -5.64
N ALA A 489 -11.09 -33.68 -6.48
CA ALA A 489 -10.98 -33.69 -7.93
C ALA A 489 -10.48 -32.34 -8.47
N LEU A 490 -11.18 -31.25 -8.14
CA LEU A 490 -10.85 -29.92 -8.64
C LEU A 490 -9.50 -29.42 -8.12
N ASN A 491 -9.22 -29.66 -6.83
CA ASN A 491 -7.94 -29.30 -6.22
C ASN A 491 -6.76 -29.99 -6.94
N ARG A 492 -6.86 -31.30 -7.24
CA ARG A 492 -5.81 -32.02 -7.99
C ARG A 492 -5.65 -31.54 -9.42
N HIS A 493 -6.74 -31.24 -10.11
CA HIS A 493 -6.69 -30.68 -11.46
C HIS A 493 -5.98 -29.33 -11.48
N ALA A 494 -6.42 -28.39 -10.63
CA ALA A 494 -5.88 -27.04 -10.57
C ALA A 494 -4.39 -27.03 -10.16
N GLU A 495 -4.02 -27.86 -9.18
CA GLU A 495 -2.63 -27.99 -8.74
C GLU A 495 -1.73 -28.68 -9.79
N ASN A 496 -2.24 -29.64 -10.57
CA ASN A 496 -1.50 -30.23 -11.70
C ASN A 496 -1.31 -29.24 -12.86
N ALA A 497 -2.36 -28.50 -13.21
CA ALA A 497 -2.32 -27.41 -14.19
C ALA A 497 -1.32 -26.32 -13.77
N PHE A 498 -1.35 -25.93 -12.49
CA PHE A 498 -0.38 -25.01 -11.90
C PHE A 498 1.06 -25.53 -12.01
N ARG A 499 1.35 -26.76 -11.58
CA ARG A 499 2.70 -27.37 -11.68
C ARG A 499 3.21 -27.44 -13.12
N PHE A 500 2.32 -27.68 -14.09
CA PHE A 500 2.68 -27.70 -15.52
C PHE A 500 3.08 -26.30 -16.03
N LEU A 501 2.38 -25.26 -15.59
CA LEU A 501 2.68 -23.87 -15.95
C LEU A 501 3.90 -23.31 -15.19
N ALA A 502 4.05 -23.62 -13.90
CA ALA A 502 5.19 -23.19 -13.06
C ALA A 502 6.54 -23.75 -13.52
N ARG A 503 6.55 -24.83 -14.32
CA ARG A 503 7.76 -25.33 -15.02
C ARG A 503 8.20 -24.46 -16.21
N ARG A 504 7.38 -23.48 -16.61
CA ARG A 504 7.55 -22.64 -17.82
C ARG A 504 7.40 -21.14 -17.55
N LEU A 505 6.90 -20.77 -16.37
CA LEU A 505 6.55 -19.42 -15.96
C LEU A 505 6.88 -19.24 -14.48
N ASP A 506 7.17 -17.99 -14.09
CA ASP A 506 7.34 -17.58 -12.70
C ASP A 506 6.01 -17.71 -11.91
N GLU A 507 6.07 -18.33 -10.72
CA GLU A 507 4.95 -18.50 -9.80
C GLU A 507 4.36 -17.17 -9.35
N ALA A 508 5.17 -16.13 -9.14
CA ALA A 508 4.68 -14.81 -8.72
C ALA A 508 3.77 -14.18 -9.79
N ARG A 509 4.08 -14.38 -11.08
CA ARG A 509 3.23 -13.94 -12.20
C ARG A 509 1.94 -14.75 -12.32
N ILE A 510 1.98 -16.06 -12.03
CA ILE A 510 0.76 -16.89 -12.00
C ILE A 510 -0.15 -16.45 -10.85
N ARG A 511 0.41 -16.25 -9.64
CA ARG A 511 -0.32 -15.71 -8.47
C ARG A 511 -0.96 -14.36 -8.77
N ARG A 512 -0.20 -13.37 -9.25
CA ARG A 512 -0.75 -12.03 -9.57
C ARG A 512 -1.94 -12.11 -10.53
N VAL A 513 -1.81 -12.89 -11.60
CA VAL A 513 -2.89 -13.03 -12.60
C VAL A 513 -4.14 -13.64 -11.98
N LEU A 514 -4.02 -14.71 -11.21
CA LEU A 514 -5.18 -15.33 -10.55
C LEU A 514 -5.83 -14.39 -9.53
N LEU A 515 -5.05 -13.73 -8.68
CA LEU A 515 -5.57 -12.77 -7.71
C LEU A 515 -6.20 -11.53 -8.35
N SER A 516 -5.73 -11.08 -9.52
CA SER A 516 -6.36 -9.98 -10.28
C SER A 516 -7.77 -10.30 -10.80
N MET A 517 -8.21 -11.57 -10.72
CA MET A 517 -9.55 -12.03 -11.07
C MET A 517 -10.37 -12.44 -9.82
N VAL A 518 -9.98 -11.98 -8.64
CA VAL A 518 -10.65 -12.24 -7.35
C VAL A 518 -10.81 -10.95 -6.55
N ARG A 519 -11.94 -10.79 -5.85
CA ARG A 519 -12.09 -9.85 -4.74
C ARG A 519 -12.64 -10.57 -3.52
N ALA A 520 -11.94 -10.47 -2.39
CA ALA A 520 -12.36 -11.03 -1.11
C ALA A 520 -13.14 -9.98 -0.29
N ARG A 521 -14.08 -10.44 0.54
CA ARG A 521 -14.82 -9.64 1.54
C ARG A 521 -14.65 -10.27 2.93
N GLY A 522 -13.39 -10.52 3.31
CA GLY A 522 -13.02 -11.31 4.50
C GLY A 522 -12.62 -12.76 4.19
N GLY A 523 -11.68 -12.95 3.25
CA GLY A 523 -11.09 -14.26 2.92
C GLY A 523 -11.78 -15.08 1.82
N ALA A 524 -11.19 -16.20 1.43
CA ALA A 524 -11.53 -17.02 0.26
C ALA A 524 -12.98 -17.57 0.28
N SER A 525 -13.53 -17.83 1.46
CA SER A 525 -14.93 -18.27 1.64
C SER A 525 -15.96 -17.21 1.22
N SER A 526 -15.59 -15.92 1.31
CA SER A 526 -16.37 -14.76 0.91
C SER A 526 -16.08 -14.29 -0.52
N ALA A 527 -15.05 -14.84 -1.15
CA ALA A 527 -14.44 -14.27 -2.34
C ALA A 527 -15.25 -14.50 -3.62
N VAL A 528 -15.33 -13.46 -4.43
CA VAL A 528 -16.08 -13.40 -5.68
C VAL A 528 -15.11 -13.25 -6.84
N ARG A 529 -15.45 -13.85 -7.99
CA ARG A 529 -14.71 -13.70 -9.24
C ARG A 529 -14.90 -12.30 -9.81
N VAL A 530 -13.85 -11.75 -10.42
CA VAL A 530 -13.86 -10.46 -11.10
C VAL A 530 -13.24 -10.59 -12.49
N THR A 531 -13.80 -9.84 -13.44
CA THR A 531 -13.39 -9.85 -14.85
C THR A 531 -12.20 -8.91 -15.08
N ALA A 532 -11.00 -9.47 -15.18
CA ALA A 532 -9.78 -8.73 -15.49
C ALA A 532 -9.72 -8.34 -16.98
N LEU A 533 -9.42 -7.07 -17.26
CA LEU A 533 -9.25 -6.58 -18.64
C LEU A 533 -7.83 -6.83 -19.16
N ARG A 534 -7.68 -7.17 -20.44
CA ARG A 534 -6.38 -7.30 -21.12
C ARG A 534 -5.52 -6.04 -21.00
N ALA A 535 -6.14 -4.85 -20.93
CA ALA A 535 -5.44 -3.59 -20.71
C ALA A 535 -4.73 -3.56 -19.34
N HIS A 536 -5.38 -4.05 -18.28
CA HIS A 536 -4.81 -4.11 -16.93
C HIS A 536 -3.77 -5.23 -16.81
N LEU A 537 -4.04 -6.39 -17.44
CA LEU A 537 -3.12 -7.54 -17.43
C LEU A 537 -1.86 -7.33 -18.28
N GLY A 538 -1.88 -6.46 -19.29
CA GLY A 538 -0.71 -6.07 -20.06
C GLY A 538 0.11 -7.25 -20.62
N ARG A 539 1.35 -7.42 -20.12
CA ARG A 539 2.25 -8.54 -20.49
C ARG A 539 1.85 -9.88 -19.86
N ASP A 540 1.13 -9.86 -18.74
CA ASP A 540 0.69 -11.04 -18.01
C ASP A 540 -0.61 -11.64 -18.60
N TRP A 541 -1.24 -10.95 -19.57
CA TRP A 541 -2.31 -11.49 -20.41
C TRP A 541 -1.96 -12.85 -21.06
N GLN A 542 -0.69 -13.06 -21.42
CA GLN A 542 -0.25 -14.34 -22.00
C GLN A 542 -0.30 -15.50 -20.98
N VAL A 543 -0.22 -15.22 -19.68
CA VAL A 543 -0.41 -16.21 -18.61
C VAL A 543 -1.89 -16.55 -18.49
N ALA A 544 -2.79 -15.55 -18.52
CA ALA A 544 -4.24 -15.78 -18.56
C ALA A 544 -4.66 -16.64 -19.77
N ARG A 545 -4.05 -16.42 -20.95
CA ARG A 545 -4.26 -17.28 -22.13
C ARG A 545 -3.79 -18.73 -21.96
N LEU A 546 -2.76 -18.98 -21.16
CA LEU A 546 -2.27 -20.33 -20.87
C LEU A 546 -3.15 -21.04 -19.82
N LEU A 547 -3.56 -20.32 -18.77
CA LEU A 547 -4.55 -20.79 -17.78
C LEU A 547 -5.91 -21.11 -18.40
N ALA A 548 -6.24 -20.47 -19.54
CA ALA A 548 -7.48 -20.68 -20.29
C ALA A 548 -7.38 -21.69 -21.45
N GLN A 549 -6.26 -22.44 -21.57
CA GLN A 549 -6.17 -23.49 -22.58
C GLN A 549 -7.19 -24.64 -22.29
N PRO A 550 -7.68 -25.35 -23.32
CA PRO A 550 -8.72 -26.38 -23.17
C PRO A 550 -8.41 -27.52 -22.19
N ASP A 551 -7.13 -27.76 -21.91
CA ASP A 551 -6.67 -28.77 -20.95
C ASP A 551 -6.55 -28.22 -19.53
N GLN A 552 -6.34 -26.91 -19.38
CA GLN A 552 -6.09 -26.25 -18.09
C GLN A 552 -7.38 -25.72 -17.48
N ARG A 553 -8.18 -24.96 -18.26
CA ARG A 553 -9.50 -24.41 -17.90
C ARG A 553 -9.60 -23.77 -16.50
N LEU A 554 -8.53 -23.15 -15.99
CA LEU A 554 -8.58 -22.40 -14.73
C LEU A 554 -9.13 -20.98 -14.94
N VAL A 555 -9.04 -20.48 -16.16
CA VAL A 555 -9.50 -19.16 -16.61
C VAL A 555 -10.40 -19.34 -17.84
N VAL A 556 -11.38 -18.45 -18.00
CA VAL A 556 -12.18 -18.28 -19.22
C VAL A 556 -11.84 -16.91 -19.81
N LEU A 557 -11.74 -16.83 -21.13
CA LEU A 557 -11.54 -15.56 -21.85
C LEU A 557 -12.83 -15.10 -22.52
N GLY A 558 -13.07 -13.79 -22.52
CA GLY A 558 -14.16 -13.19 -23.30
C GLY A 558 -13.97 -13.42 -24.80
N THR A 559 -14.99 -13.99 -25.44
CA THR A 559 -14.98 -14.36 -26.88
C THR A 559 -15.19 -13.17 -27.82
N THR A 560 -15.75 -12.07 -27.31
CA THR A 560 -16.11 -10.87 -28.09
C THR A 560 -15.85 -9.61 -27.26
N GLY A 561 -15.29 -8.56 -27.88
CA GLY A 561 -14.99 -7.27 -27.22
C GLY A 561 -13.52 -7.10 -26.80
N PRO A 562 -13.20 -6.07 -25.98
CA PRO A 562 -11.85 -5.84 -25.47
C PRO A 562 -11.46 -6.99 -24.54
N GLY A 563 -10.56 -7.87 -25.00
CA GLY A 563 -10.32 -9.19 -24.40
C GLY A 563 -10.29 -9.20 -22.86
N THR A 564 -11.16 -10.01 -22.27
CA THR A 564 -11.33 -10.16 -20.82
C THR A 564 -10.89 -11.54 -20.36
N ALA A 565 -10.54 -11.67 -19.07
CA ALA A 565 -10.25 -12.92 -18.41
C ALA A 565 -11.01 -12.99 -17.08
N GLU A 566 -11.53 -14.17 -16.72
CA GLU A 566 -12.19 -14.45 -15.45
C GLU A 566 -11.77 -15.86 -14.98
N ILE A 567 -11.70 -16.12 -13.67
CA ILE A 567 -11.54 -17.51 -13.19
C ILE A 567 -12.71 -18.37 -13.67
N ALA A 568 -12.44 -19.58 -14.16
CA ALA A 568 -13.43 -20.40 -14.85
C ALA A 568 -14.65 -20.78 -13.98
N HIS A 569 -14.45 -20.97 -12.67
CA HIS A 569 -15.55 -21.15 -11.72
C HIS A 569 -15.16 -20.69 -10.31
N GLU A 570 -16.11 -20.15 -9.54
CA GLU A 570 -15.88 -19.64 -8.16
C GLU A 570 -15.39 -20.75 -7.20
N ALA A 571 -15.75 -22.00 -7.48
CA ALA A 571 -15.24 -23.16 -6.75
C ALA A 571 -13.71 -23.34 -6.84
N LEU A 572 -13.04 -22.80 -7.87
CA LEU A 572 -11.57 -22.79 -7.92
C LEU A 572 -10.96 -21.90 -6.82
N ILE A 573 -11.65 -20.86 -6.36
CA ILE A 573 -11.16 -19.98 -5.29
C ILE A 573 -11.27 -20.68 -3.92
N ARG A 574 -12.26 -21.57 -3.76
CA ARG A 574 -12.61 -22.21 -2.49
C ARG A 574 -11.94 -23.57 -2.28
N GLU A 575 -11.92 -24.42 -3.32
CA GLU A 575 -11.46 -25.81 -3.20
C GLU A 575 -9.99 -26.04 -3.60
N TRP A 576 -9.39 -25.16 -4.41
CA TRP A 576 -7.96 -25.24 -4.71
C TRP A 576 -7.16 -24.56 -3.59
N THR A 577 -6.61 -25.38 -2.69
CA THR A 577 -6.00 -24.93 -1.43
C THR A 577 -4.99 -23.79 -1.64
N ARG A 578 -4.09 -23.92 -2.64
CA ARG A 578 -3.09 -22.88 -2.95
C ARG A 578 -3.71 -21.52 -3.29
N LEU A 579 -4.84 -21.48 -4.01
CA LEU A 579 -5.51 -20.23 -4.34
C LEU A 579 -6.32 -19.68 -3.17
N ALA A 580 -6.93 -20.54 -2.35
CA ALA A 580 -7.56 -20.13 -1.10
C ALA A 580 -6.51 -19.50 -0.15
N ASP A 581 -5.39 -20.20 0.11
CA ASP A 581 -4.25 -19.71 0.90
C ASP A 581 -3.73 -18.35 0.39
N TRP A 582 -3.61 -18.21 -0.94
CA TRP A 582 -3.19 -16.95 -1.56
C TRP A 582 -4.20 -15.82 -1.40
N VAL A 583 -5.51 -16.10 -1.46
CA VAL A 583 -6.58 -15.10 -1.31
C VAL A 583 -6.73 -14.68 0.14
N ASP A 584 -6.58 -15.60 1.09
CA ASP A 584 -6.55 -15.29 2.52
C ASP A 584 -5.30 -14.47 2.88
N ALA A 585 -4.13 -14.81 2.34
CA ALA A 585 -2.90 -14.02 2.50
C ALA A 585 -2.86 -12.69 1.72
N ASP A 586 -3.90 -12.40 0.92
CA ASP A 586 -4.10 -11.11 0.24
C ASP A 586 -5.30 -10.33 0.78
N ALA A 587 -6.06 -10.88 1.74
CA ALA A 587 -7.38 -10.36 2.12
C ALA A 587 -7.32 -8.87 2.55
N ASP A 588 -6.37 -8.49 3.40
CA ASP A 588 -6.20 -7.10 3.87
C ASP A 588 -5.86 -6.15 2.71
N PHE A 589 -4.97 -6.57 1.80
CA PHE A 589 -4.59 -5.79 0.62
C PHE A 589 -5.75 -5.63 -0.37
N GLN A 590 -6.53 -6.69 -0.62
CA GLN A 590 -7.71 -6.63 -1.49
C GLN A 590 -8.83 -5.77 -0.88
N GLN A 591 -9.01 -5.82 0.44
CA GLN A 591 -10.00 -4.99 1.14
C GLN A 591 -9.58 -3.52 1.17
N TRP A 592 -8.30 -3.21 1.41
CA TRP A 592 -7.75 -1.86 1.26
C TRP A 592 -7.93 -1.35 -0.19
N LEU A 593 -7.54 -2.16 -1.17
CA LEU A 593 -7.59 -1.78 -2.59
C LEU A 593 -9.02 -1.46 -3.04
N ALA A 594 -10.01 -2.27 -2.65
CA ALA A 594 -11.41 -2.02 -3.00
C ALA A 594 -11.92 -0.66 -2.48
N VAL A 595 -11.57 -0.30 -1.23
CA VAL A 595 -11.94 1.00 -0.63
C VAL A 595 -11.19 2.17 -1.30
N MET A 596 -9.97 1.95 -1.78
CA MET A 596 -9.24 2.96 -2.56
C MET A 596 -9.78 3.11 -3.99
N GLU A 597 -10.20 2.03 -4.66
CA GLU A 597 -10.82 2.06 -5.98
C GLU A 597 -12.18 2.78 -5.96
N GLU A 598 -13.01 2.51 -4.96
CA GLU A 598 -14.29 3.19 -4.73
C GLU A 598 -14.09 4.71 -4.53
N ARG A 599 -13.22 5.09 -3.59
CA ARG A 599 -12.91 6.51 -3.33
C ARG A 599 -12.24 7.23 -4.50
N ALA A 600 -11.43 6.53 -5.29
CA ALA A 600 -10.84 7.09 -6.50
C ALA A 600 -11.88 7.36 -7.61
N ALA A 601 -12.96 6.57 -7.66
CA ALA A 601 -14.07 6.78 -8.58
C ALA A 601 -14.99 7.93 -8.14
N ASP A 602 -15.28 8.05 -6.85
CA ASP A 602 -16.05 9.17 -6.29
C ASP A 602 -15.26 10.50 -6.26
N GLY A 603 -13.92 10.41 -6.20
CA GLY A 603 -13.00 11.56 -6.15
C GLY A 603 -12.71 12.08 -4.74
N ASP A 604 -13.20 11.38 -3.72
CA ASP A 604 -13.32 11.80 -2.32
C ASP A 604 -11.96 11.74 -1.59
N LEU A 605 -11.24 12.88 -1.58
CA LEU A 605 -9.84 13.02 -1.12
C LEU A 605 -9.55 12.29 0.20
N LEU A 606 -8.45 11.54 0.24
CA LEU A 606 -8.07 10.73 1.40
C LEU A 606 -7.63 11.59 2.60
N SER A 607 -8.00 11.17 3.80
CA SER A 607 -7.42 11.67 5.05
C SER A 607 -5.94 11.27 5.21
N ALA A 608 -5.15 12.03 5.98
CA ALA A 608 -3.72 11.77 6.19
C ALA A 608 -3.39 10.34 6.65
N ALA A 609 -4.19 9.74 7.53
CA ALA A 609 -4.01 8.34 7.95
C ALA A 609 -4.15 7.35 6.78
N ARG A 610 -5.14 7.55 5.90
CA ARG A 610 -5.37 6.73 4.70
C ARG A 610 -4.31 6.96 3.61
N VAL A 611 -3.73 8.16 3.51
CA VAL A 611 -2.58 8.41 2.63
C VAL A 611 -1.35 7.63 3.12
N SER A 612 -1.04 7.67 4.41
CA SER A 612 0.10 6.92 4.97
C SER A 612 -0.06 5.40 4.83
N GLU A 613 -1.27 4.87 5.04
CA GLU A 613 -1.62 3.47 4.76
C GLU A 613 -1.43 3.11 3.28
N ALA A 614 -1.83 4.00 2.36
CA ALA A 614 -1.63 3.80 0.92
C ALA A 614 -0.17 3.89 0.48
N GLU A 615 0.65 4.75 1.10
CA GLU A 615 2.09 4.82 0.86
C GLU A 615 2.81 3.55 1.34
N HIS A 616 2.39 2.99 2.48
CA HIS A 616 2.90 1.70 2.96
C HIS A 616 2.63 0.57 1.94
N TRP A 617 1.39 0.41 1.48
CA TRP A 617 1.08 -0.61 0.45
C TRP A 617 1.77 -0.35 -0.89
N ARG A 618 1.94 0.92 -1.31
CA ARG A 618 2.76 1.27 -2.49
C ARG A 618 4.23 0.90 -2.30
N SER A 619 4.77 0.98 -1.09
CA SER A 619 6.17 0.60 -0.81
C SER A 619 6.41 -0.91 -0.89
N GLU A 620 5.48 -1.74 -0.39
CA GLU A 620 5.60 -3.20 -0.43
C GLU A 620 5.19 -3.81 -1.79
N ARG A 621 4.11 -3.28 -2.39
CA ARG A 621 3.41 -3.92 -3.52
C ARG A 621 3.22 -2.98 -4.72
N SER A 622 4.20 -2.12 -5.00
CA SER A 622 4.18 -1.10 -6.06
C SER A 622 3.67 -1.54 -7.44
N THR A 623 3.86 -2.80 -7.84
CA THR A 623 3.40 -3.34 -9.14
C THR A 623 1.93 -3.75 -9.17
N ASP A 624 1.30 -3.88 -8.00
CA ASP A 624 -0.01 -4.52 -7.85
C ASP A 624 -1.10 -3.48 -7.50
N VAL A 625 -0.70 -2.22 -7.28
CA VAL A 625 -1.59 -1.06 -7.10
C VAL A 625 -1.93 -0.43 -8.48
N PRO A 626 -3.21 -0.26 -8.86
CA PRO A 626 -3.59 0.36 -10.12
C PRO A 626 -3.12 1.82 -10.25
N ALA A 627 -2.76 2.23 -11.46
CA ALA A 627 -2.27 3.59 -11.73
C ALA A 627 -3.27 4.70 -11.33
N VAL A 628 -4.58 4.47 -11.52
CA VAL A 628 -5.65 5.40 -11.11
C VAL A 628 -5.67 5.60 -9.59
N VAL A 629 -5.47 4.52 -8.82
CA VAL A 629 -5.37 4.58 -7.35
C VAL A 629 -4.08 5.31 -6.94
N SER A 630 -2.95 5.05 -7.60
CA SER A 630 -1.70 5.78 -7.36
C SER A 630 -1.88 7.30 -7.55
N GLU A 631 -2.41 7.72 -8.70
CA GLU A 631 -2.62 9.14 -9.00
C GLU A 631 -3.59 9.81 -8.02
N PHE A 632 -4.64 9.09 -7.60
CA PHE A 632 -5.61 9.55 -6.60
C PHE A 632 -4.98 9.72 -5.20
N VAL A 633 -4.08 8.82 -4.80
CA VAL A 633 -3.28 8.95 -3.56
C VAL A 633 -2.34 10.15 -3.66
N ASP A 634 -1.63 10.32 -4.78
CA ASP A 634 -0.70 11.44 -5.02
C ASP A 634 -1.44 12.80 -4.98
N ARG A 635 -2.63 12.88 -5.60
CA ARG A 635 -3.54 14.04 -5.51
C ARG A 635 -4.02 14.31 -4.07
N SER A 636 -4.35 13.26 -3.31
CA SER A 636 -4.82 13.39 -1.93
C SER A 636 -3.70 13.90 -1.01
N ALA A 637 -2.48 13.37 -1.15
CA ALA A 637 -1.30 13.86 -0.43
C ALA A 637 -1.04 15.36 -0.70
N ALA A 638 -1.09 15.77 -1.98
CA ALA A 638 -0.95 17.18 -2.36
C ALA A 638 -2.04 18.07 -1.76
N ALA A 639 -3.30 17.60 -1.74
CA ALA A 639 -4.42 18.35 -1.16
C ALA A 639 -4.29 18.54 0.36
N ILE A 640 -3.83 17.53 1.10
CA ILE A 640 -3.56 17.64 2.55
C ILE A 640 -2.49 18.70 2.82
N LEU A 641 -1.39 18.70 2.06
CA LEU A 641 -0.31 19.68 2.20
C LEU A 641 -0.82 21.11 1.94
N VAL A 642 -1.69 21.30 0.95
CA VAL A 642 -2.35 22.59 0.69
C VAL A 642 -3.32 22.97 1.81
N GLN A 643 -4.09 22.02 2.37
CA GLN A 643 -4.97 22.29 3.50
C GLN A 643 -4.20 22.72 4.75
N GLN A 644 -3.13 22.00 5.11
CA GLN A 644 -2.24 22.36 6.23
C GLN A 644 -1.60 23.73 6.02
N HIS A 645 -1.16 24.04 4.79
CA HIS A 645 -0.63 25.36 4.45
C HIS A 645 -1.69 26.46 4.61
N ASN A 646 -2.92 26.22 4.15
CA ASN A 646 -4.03 27.16 4.26
C ASN A 646 -4.49 27.37 5.71
N GLU A 647 -4.47 26.34 6.55
CA GLU A 647 -4.79 26.44 7.98
C GLU A 647 -3.72 27.25 8.75
N VAL A 648 -2.44 27.06 8.41
CA VAL A 648 -1.34 27.92 8.88
C VAL A 648 -1.49 29.37 8.37
N LEU A 649 -1.91 29.59 7.12
CA LEU A 649 -2.17 30.93 6.59
C LEU A 649 -3.39 31.59 7.25
N LEU A 650 -4.47 30.85 7.52
CA LEU A 650 -5.65 31.34 8.21
C LEU A 650 -5.32 31.75 9.65
N THR A 651 -4.57 30.90 10.36
CA THR A 651 -4.06 31.19 11.71
C THR A 651 -3.18 32.45 11.71
N LYS A 652 -2.27 32.60 10.73
CA LYS A 652 -1.47 33.81 10.54
C LYS A 652 -2.31 35.04 10.22
N SER A 653 -3.37 34.91 9.41
CA SER A 653 -4.27 36.01 9.05
C SER A 653 -5.10 36.49 10.24
N GLN A 654 -5.61 35.56 11.06
CA GLN A 654 -6.30 35.87 12.30
C GLN A 654 -5.36 36.52 13.32
N ALA A 655 -4.16 35.96 13.52
CA ALA A 655 -3.14 36.54 14.40
C ALA A 655 -2.67 37.94 13.93
N LEU A 656 -2.55 38.18 12.62
CA LEU A 656 -2.20 39.48 12.06
C LEU A 656 -3.34 40.51 12.26
N THR A 657 -4.59 40.09 12.08
CA THR A 657 -5.77 40.94 12.34
C THR A 657 -5.84 41.35 13.81
N GLU A 658 -5.53 40.43 14.71
CA GLU A 658 -5.46 40.66 16.15
C GLU A 658 -4.25 41.55 16.52
N GLN A 659 -3.08 41.34 15.91
CA GLN A 659 -1.92 42.24 16.07
C GLN A 659 -2.19 43.66 15.57
N LEU A 660 -2.98 43.84 14.50
CA LEU A 660 -3.35 45.16 13.98
C LEU A 660 -4.24 45.91 14.98
N ARG A 661 -5.19 45.24 15.64
CA ARG A 661 -5.95 45.82 16.76
C ARG A 661 -5.04 46.23 17.91
N ARG A 662 -4.17 45.33 18.39
CA ARG A 662 -3.29 45.56 19.55
C ARG A 662 -2.19 46.60 19.30
N ARG A 663 -1.72 46.75 18.05
CA ARG A 663 -0.81 47.85 17.68
C ARG A 663 -1.51 49.21 17.70
N SER A 664 -2.79 49.27 17.37
CA SER A 664 -3.58 50.50 17.45
C SER A 664 -3.69 51.01 18.90
N THR A 665 -3.86 50.12 19.87
CA THR A 665 -3.98 50.48 21.30
C THR A 665 -2.64 50.68 22.00
N MET A 666 -1.59 49.92 21.65
CA MET A 666 -0.27 50.07 22.29
C MET A 666 0.45 51.39 21.95
N LEU A 667 0.20 51.96 20.76
CA LEU A 667 0.81 53.23 20.35
C LEU A 667 0.39 54.40 21.26
N GLU A 668 -0.86 54.42 21.72
CA GLU A 668 -1.39 55.47 22.60
C GLU A 668 -0.73 55.45 24.00
N ASN A 669 -0.30 54.27 24.47
CA ASN A 669 0.27 54.09 25.80
C ASN A 669 1.79 54.36 25.87
N ARG A 670 2.56 54.02 24.82
CA ARG A 670 4.04 54.04 24.90
C ARG A 670 4.65 55.45 24.99
N GLN A 671 3.91 56.48 24.58
CA GLN A 671 4.36 57.88 24.59
C GLN A 671 4.54 58.46 26.01
N ALA A 672 3.97 57.85 27.05
CA ALA A 672 4.00 58.37 28.42
C ALA A 672 5.23 57.97 29.26
N ALA A 673 5.91 56.86 28.94
CA ALA A 673 6.84 56.21 29.87
C ALA A 673 8.33 56.61 29.73
N LEU A 674 8.74 57.17 28.58
CA LEU A 674 10.17 57.32 28.22
C LEU A 674 10.95 58.38 29.02
N GLN A 675 10.30 59.18 29.86
CA GLN A 675 10.93 60.32 30.55
C GLN A 675 11.62 59.97 31.89
N ALA A 676 11.54 58.72 32.37
CA ALA A 676 11.87 58.38 33.76
C ALA A 676 13.28 57.76 34.01
N ALA A 677 13.71 56.78 33.20
CA ALA A 677 14.67 55.76 33.65
C ALA A 677 16.18 56.11 33.57
N ASN A 678 16.56 57.26 33.02
CA ASN A 678 17.88 57.45 32.42
C ASN A 678 18.99 57.94 33.39
N ARG A 679 19.15 57.37 34.59
CA ARG A 679 19.91 58.06 35.68
C ARG A 679 20.71 57.25 36.75
N GLN A 680 20.91 55.93 36.66
CA GLN A 680 21.40 55.16 37.84
C GLN A 680 22.35 53.97 37.54
N LEU A 681 23.27 54.06 36.56
CA LEU A 681 23.93 52.85 35.98
C LEU A 681 25.48 52.76 36.06
N GLU A 682 26.22 53.69 36.65
CA GLU A 682 27.68 53.80 36.36
C GLU A 682 28.67 53.01 37.24
N GLU A 683 28.59 53.04 38.57
CA GLU A 683 29.84 53.24 39.36
C GLU A 683 30.85 52.06 39.50
N GLN A 684 30.64 50.85 38.96
CA GLN A 684 30.96 49.64 39.78
C GLN A 684 31.49 48.33 39.10
N ALA A 685 32.78 48.25 38.71
CA ALA A 685 33.38 47.09 37.99
C ALA A 685 34.29 46.02 38.70
N ALA A 686 35.17 46.36 39.65
CA ALA A 686 36.56 45.86 39.66
C ALA A 686 37.22 45.30 40.96
N GLN A 687 36.55 45.12 42.11
CA GLN A 687 37.21 45.15 43.46
C GLN A 687 38.44 44.23 43.62
N LEU A 688 38.46 43.02 43.10
CA LEU A 688 37.75 42.00 43.83
C LEU A 688 38.71 41.19 44.77
N ALA A 689 39.70 40.39 44.39
CA ALA A 689 40.56 40.45 43.21
C ALA A 689 41.49 39.23 42.90
N HIS A 690 41.58 38.12 43.66
CA HIS A 690 42.90 37.46 43.80
C HIS A 690 43.03 35.92 43.92
N GLU A 691 41.95 35.14 43.88
CA GLU A 691 41.83 33.96 44.77
C GLU A 691 42.13 32.57 44.18
N ASN A 692 42.47 32.47 42.90
CA ASN A 692 42.36 31.22 42.12
C ASN A 692 43.55 30.22 42.28
N ASP A 693 44.76 30.69 42.58
CA ASP A 693 46.01 29.91 42.42
C ASP A 693 46.22 28.73 43.41
N ALA A 694 45.34 28.52 44.39
CA ALA A 694 45.63 27.67 45.55
C ALA A 694 45.22 26.18 45.44
N MET A 695 44.37 25.82 44.48
CA MET A 695 43.59 24.58 44.48
C MET A 695 44.29 23.32 43.93
N GLU A 696 45.33 23.45 43.09
CA GLU A 696 45.84 22.31 42.27
C GLU A 696 46.26 21.06 43.06
N VAL A 697 46.87 21.22 44.24
CA VAL A 697 47.50 20.11 44.98
C VAL A 697 46.49 19.10 45.54
N GLN A 698 45.20 19.46 45.64
CA GLN A 698 44.17 18.58 46.20
C GLN A 698 43.75 17.43 45.25
N TYR A 699 43.86 17.64 43.92
CA TYR A 699 43.25 16.81 42.89
C TYR A 699 43.62 15.31 42.93
N ALA A 700 44.87 14.97 43.25
CA ALA A 700 45.43 13.65 42.96
C ALA A 700 44.86 12.48 43.79
N ARG A 701 44.21 12.74 44.94
CA ARG A 701 43.57 11.68 45.75
C ARG A 701 42.10 11.45 45.42
N THR A 702 41.48 12.35 44.67
CA THR A 702 40.06 12.29 44.30
C THR A 702 39.80 11.28 43.18
N GLU A 703 40.82 11.00 42.36
CA GLU A 703 40.70 10.27 41.09
C GLU A 703 40.36 8.77 41.22
N GLU A 704 40.88 8.08 42.24
CA GLU A 704 40.64 6.63 42.40
C GLU A 704 39.23 6.34 42.93
N ALA A 705 38.70 7.22 43.78
CA ALA A 705 37.28 7.23 44.14
C ALA A 705 36.38 7.62 42.94
N ARG A 706 36.89 8.47 42.04
CA ARG A 706 36.16 8.96 40.86
C ARG A 706 35.73 7.83 39.93
N GLN A 707 36.54 6.79 39.72
CA GLN A 707 36.21 5.71 38.77
C GLN A 707 34.97 4.89 39.19
N THR A 708 34.86 4.46 40.46
CA THR A 708 33.68 3.70 40.91
C THR A 708 32.43 4.59 41.00
N LEU A 709 32.64 5.89 41.30
CA LEU A 709 31.61 6.91 41.15
C LEU A 709 31.21 7.10 39.67
N GLN A 710 32.11 6.91 38.72
CA GLN A 710 31.86 7.22 37.31
C GLN A 710 30.90 6.22 36.66
N GLU A 711 31.00 4.91 36.93
CA GLU A 711 30.05 3.92 36.41
C GLU A 711 28.62 4.16 36.95
N HIS A 712 28.50 4.46 38.25
CA HIS A 712 27.22 4.85 38.85
C HIS A 712 26.71 6.21 38.35
N ASN A 713 27.62 7.17 38.12
CA ASN A 713 27.32 8.47 37.54
C ASN A 713 26.95 8.38 36.05
N GLU A 714 27.38 7.38 35.28
CA GLU A 714 26.97 7.23 33.88
C GLU A 714 25.50 6.80 33.78
N VAL A 715 25.07 5.87 34.64
CA VAL A 715 23.64 5.48 34.76
C VAL A 715 22.80 6.63 35.32
N LEU A 716 23.27 7.31 36.37
CA LEU A 716 22.59 8.48 36.92
C LEU A 716 22.55 9.64 35.91
N ALA A 717 23.64 9.96 35.21
CA ALA A 717 23.70 11.02 34.20
C ALA A 717 22.90 10.69 32.92
N LEU A 718 22.56 9.42 32.66
CA LEU A 718 21.57 9.08 31.64
C LEU A 718 20.16 9.43 32.13
N SER A 719 19.79 8.98 33.33
CA SER A 719 18.48 9.28 33.94
C SER A 719 18.26 10.78 34.18
N ILE A 720 19.30 11.48 34.65
CA ILE A 720 19.32 12.92 34.89
C ILE A 720 19.22 13.70 33.57
N ARG A 721 19.95 13.31 32.50
CA ARG A 721 19.79 13.95 31.18
C ARG A 721 18.38 13.76 30.62
N GLN A 722 17.82 12.56 30.72
CA GLN A 722 16.43 12.30 30.32
C GLN A 722 15.44 13.13 31.14
N LYS A 723 15.69 13.34 32.44
CA LYS A 723 14.85 14.17 33.32
C LYS A 723 14.94 15.66 32.96
N SER A 724 16.13 16.20 32.70
CA SER A 724 16.30 17.60 32.26
C SER A 724 15.81 17.85 30.84
N GLU A 725 15.97 16.91 29.89
CA GLU A 725 15.35 17.02 28.56
C GLU A 725 13.83 16.97 28.62
N PHE A 726 13.26 16.11 29.47
CA PHE A 726 11.82 16.07 29.73
C PHE A 726 11.32 17.39 30.33
N LEU A 727 12.00 17.95 31.34
CA LEU A 727 11.64 19.22 31.96
C LEU A 727 11.80 20.41 31.00
N ALA A 728 12.85 20.46 30.19
CA ALA A 728 13.05 21.50 29.18
C ALA A 728 11.96 21.49 28.11
N ASN A 729 11.63 20.30 27.58
CA ASN A 729 10.55 20.14 26.59
C ASN A 729 9.18 20.47 27.19
N MET A 730 8.86 19.92 28.38
CA MET A 730 7.64 20.25 29.13
C MET A 730 7.52 21.74 29.41
N SER A 731 8.63 22.42 29.77
CA SER A 731 8.59 23.87 29.98
C SER A 731 8.32 24.61 28.68
N HIS A 732 8.87 24.21 27.54
CA HIS A 732 8.58 24.86 26.26
C HIS A 732 7.10 24.69 25.84
N GLU A 733 6.53 23.51 26.09
CA GLU A 733 5.13 23.19 25.83
C GLU A 733 4.15 23.82 26.83
N LEU A 734 4.56 24.07 28.09
CA LEU A 734 3.75 24.77 29.09
C LEU A 734 3.86 26.30 28.98
N ARG A 735 5.05 26.82 28.66
CA ARG A 735 5.32 28.26 28.50
C ARG A 735 4.51 28.87 27.36
N THR A 736 4.30 28.13 26.28
CA THR A 736 3.55 28.59 25.09
C THR A 736 2.07 28.91 25.40
N PRO A 737 1.25 28.00 25.96
CA PRO A 737 -0.11 28.29 26.38
C PRO A 737 -0.19 29.23 27.60
N LEU A 738 0.74 29.15 28.57
CA LEU A 738 0.72 30.07 29.73
C LEU A 738 1.04 31.52 29.35
N SER A 739 2.00 31.76 28.46
CA SER A 739 2.28 33.10 27.92
C SER A 739 1.09 33.63 27.12
N SER A 740 0.42 32.75 26.36
CA SER A 740 -0.81 33.10 25.64
C SER A 740 -1.96 33.47 26.60
N LEU A 741 -2.13 32.71 27.69
CA LEU A 741 -3.12 33.00 28.74
C LEU A 741 -2.81 34.29 29.51
N GLN A 742 -1.54 34.54 29.86
CA GLN A 742 -1.13 35.81 30.47
C GLN A 742 -1.40 36.99 29.54
N LEU A 743 -1.07 36.87 28.25
CA LEU A 743 -1.29 37.91 27.27
C LEU A 743 -2.79 38.18 27.06
N LEU A 744 -3.65 37.17 27.08
CA LEU A 744 -5.11 37.35 27.06
C LEU A 744 -5.63 37.95 28.37
N ALA A 745 -5.12 37.54 29.53
CA ALA A 745 -5.49 38.09 30.83
C ALA A 745 -5.02 39.55 30.99
N GLN A 746 -3.87 39.92 30.41
CA GLN A 746 -3.35 41.29 30.30
C GLN A 746 -4.30 42.17 29.50
N GLU A 747 -4.70 41.78 28.29
CA GLU A 747 -5.63 42.57 27.45
C GLU A 747 -7.00 42.76 28.15
N LEU A 748 -7.48 41.74 28.87
CA LEU A 748 -8.70 41.82 29.70
C LEU A 748 -8.50 42.70 30.97
N ALA A 749 -7.29 42.74 31.53
CA ALA A 749 -6.90 43.57 32.68
C ALA A 749 -6.63 45.04 32.31
N ASP A 750 -6.31 45.29 31.05
CA ASP A 750 -6.12 46.59 30.44
C ASP A 750 -7.44 47.16 29.90
N ASN A 751 -8.39 46.30 29.49
CA ASN A 751 -9.80 46.63 29.20
C ASN A 751 -9.95 47.81 28.23
N ALA A 752 -9.21 47.80 27.12
CA ALA A 752 -9.08 48.94 26.20
C ALA A 752 -10.43 49.46 25.68
N ASP A 753 -11.33 48.56 25.28
CA ASP A 753 -12.69 48.89 24.81
C ASP A 753 -13.67 49.28 25.95
N ARG A 754 -13.22 49.27 27.21
CA ARG A 754 -13.99 49.60 28.43
C ARG A 754 -15.28 48.79 28.63
N THR A 755 -15.31 47.55 28.14
CA THR A 755 -16.49 46.67 28.18
C THR A 755 -16.63 45.88 29.48
N LEU A 756 -15.54 45.71 30.26
CA LEU A 756 -15.55 44.98 31.52
C LEU A 756 -15.79 45.90 32.74
N THR A 757 -16.53 45.41 33.73
CA THR A 757 -16.74 46.13 35.01
C THR A 757 -15.46 46.14 35.87
N PRO A 758 -15.29 47.10 36.80
CA PRO A 758 -14.08 47.21 37.62
C PRO A 758 -13.69 45.92 38.36
N LYS A 759 -14.68 45.14 38.83
CA LYS A 759 -14.44 43.86 39.53
C LYS A 759 -14.05 42.72 38.58
N GLN A 760 -14.45 42.77 37.32
CA GLN A 760 -13.97 41.84 36.29
C GLN A 760 -12.53 42.18 35.86
N VAL A 761 -12.17 43.48 35.82
CA VAL A 761 -10.79 43.93 35.62
C VAL A 761 -9.89 43.48 36.78
N GLU A 762 -10.38 43.57 38.02
CA GLU A 762 -9.70 43.05 39.22
C GLU A 762 -9.47 41.52 39.12
N TYR A 763 -10.46 40.75 38.68
CA TYR A 763 -10.29 39.31 38.42
C TYR A 763 -9.31 39.02 37.27
N ALA A 764 -9.33 39.80 36.18
CA ALA A 764 -8.37 39.63 35.08
C ALA A 764 -6.93 39.88 35.56
N ARG A 765 -6.72 40.92 36.39
CA ARG A 765 -5.42 41.20 37.04
C ARG A 765 -4.99 40.10 38.00
N ALA A 766 -5.92 39.50 38.74
CA ALA A 766 -5.64 38.36 39.61
C ALA A 766 -5.22 37.11 38.81
N ILE A 767 -5.89 36.84 37.68
CA ILE A 767 -5.55 35.72 36.77
C ILE A 767 -4.20 35.96 36.08
N GLN A 768 -3.95 37.19 35.61
CA GLN A 768 -2.67 37.63 35.04
C GLN A 768 -1.53 37.49 36.06
N GLY A 769 -1.74 37.93 37.30
CA GLY A 769 -0.79 37.80 38.40
C GLY A 769 -0.47 36.34 38.72
N ALA A 770 -1.49 35.53 39.00
CA ALA A 770 -1.32 34.10 39.27
C ALA A 770 -0.66 33.35 38.08
N GLY A 771 -0.98 33.74 36.84
CA GLY A 771 -0.34 33.21 35.64
C GLY A 771 1.14 33.59 35.55
N ARG A 772 1.51 34.81 35.94
CA ARG A 772 2.91 35.28 36.00
C ARG A 772 3.70 34.55 37.08
N ASP A 773 3.12 34.40 38.26
CA ASP A 773 3.72 33.66 39.37
C ASP A 773 3.91 32.18 39.00
N LEU A 774 3.04 31.61 38.17
CA LEU A 774 3.18 30.23 37.67
C LEU A 774 4.29 30.08 36.60
N LEU A 775 4.54 31.08 35.74
CA LEU A 775 5.71 31.05 34.85
C LEU A 775 7.02 31.24 35.63
N LEU A 776 7.03 32.11 36.65
CA LEU A 776 8.20 32.24 37.53
C LEU A 776 8.49 30.91 38.25
N LEU A 777 7.46 30.20 38.72
CA LEU A 777 7.62 28.87 39.32
C LEU A 777 8.12 27.81 38.30
N LEU A 778 7.74 27.91 37.03
CA LEU A 778 8.22 27.02 35.96
C LEU A 778 9.69 27.32 35.60
N ASP A 779 10.07 28.60 35.52
CA ASP A 779 11.45 29.03 35.31
C ASP A 779 12.34 28.68 36.52
N ASP A 780 11.84 28.81 37.76
CA ASP A 780 12.50 28.34 38.98
C ASP A 780 12.81 26.82 38.91
N ILE A 781 11.86 26.00 38.44
CA ILE A 781 12.07 24.55 38.27
C ILE A 781 13.12 24.25 37.19
N LEU A 782 13.15 25.02 36.10
CA LEU A 782 14.21 24.89 35.09
C LEU A 782 15.57 25.30 35.63
N ASP A 783 15.69 26.47 36.26
CA ASP A 783 16.96 26.95 36.82
C ASP A 783 17.48 25.99 37.91
N LEU A 784 16.60 25.37 38.71
CA LEU A 784 17.02 24.29 39.62
C LEU A 784 17.57 23.09 38.85
N SER A 785 16.87 22.63 37.81
CA SER A 785 17.28 21.45 37.03
C SER A 785 18.56 21.68 36.22
N ASP A 786 18.77 22.86 35.65
CA ASP A 786 20.00 23.18 34.92
C ASP A 786 21.17 23.50 35.87
N ALA A 787 20.91 23.96 37.10
CA ALA A 787 21.92 24.08 38.15
C ALA A 787 22.34 22.70 38.71
N GLU A 788 21.39 21.87 39.16
CA GLU A 788 21.65 20.51 39.67
C GLU A 788 22.37 19.61 38.64
N THR A 789 22.25 19.93 37.34
CA THR A 789 22.89 19.16 36.25
C THR A 789 24.13 19.83 35.65
N GLY A 790 24.59 20.95 36.19
CA GLY A 790 25.78 21.67 35.71
C GLY A 790 25.66 22.17 34.27
N ARG A 791 24.43 22.38 33.78
CA ARG A 791 24.12 22.91 32.45
C ARG A 791 24.00 24.43 32.43
N MET A 792 23.78 25.04 33.59
CA MET A 792 23.65 26.48 33.74
C MET A 792 24.99 27.19 33.46
N GLU A 793 25.10 27.81 32.29
CA GLU A 793 26.22 28.71 31.98
C GLU A 793 26.19 29.94 32.92
N ILE A 794 27.32 30.17 33.59
CA ILE A 794 27.61 31.39 34.37
C ILE A 794 28.50 32.27 33.50
N LEU A 795 28.09 33.53 33.28
CA LEU A 795 28.83 34.47 32.43
C LEU A 795 29.32 35.65 33.29
N PRO A 796 30.49 35.53 33.94
CA PRO A 796 31.00 36.57 34.83
C PRO A 796 31.36 37.84 34.05
N VAL A 797 30.81 38.96 34.50
CA VAL A 797 30.97 40.32 33.96
C VAL A 797 31.20 41.30 35.10
N PRO A 798 31.65 42.55 34.86
CA PRO A 798 31.75 43.57 35.91
C PRO A 798 30.34 44.01 36.38
N VAL A 799 29.95 43.63 37.59
CA VAL A 799 28.63 43.80 38.25
C VAL A 799 28.62 44.88 39.36
N PRO A 800 27.65 45.80 39.30
CA PRO A 800 27.52 46.84 40.32
C PRO A 800 27.04 46.49 41.75
N LEU A 801 27.85 46.68 42.80
CA LEU A 801 27.52 46.36 44.21
C LEU A 801 26.46 47.23 44.92
N LEU A 802 26.62 48.56 44.91
CA LEU A 802 25.67 49.55 45.46
C LEU A 802 24.43 49.68 44.58
N GLN A 803 24.53 49.39 43.30
CA GLN A 803 23.45 49.45 42.33
C GLN A 803 22.70 48.11 42.26
N VAL A 804 23.32 46.99 42.68
CA VAL A 804 22.66 45.78 43.20
C VAL A 804 21.97 46.11 44.53
N ALA A 805 22.64 46.79 45.46
CA ALA A 805 22.03 47.21 46.72
C ALA A 805 20.81 48.13 46.51
N ASP A 806 20.89 49.10 45.60
CA ASP A 806 19.79 49.96 45.16
C ASP A 806 18.73 49.17 44.37
N HIS A 807 19.11 48.25 43.48
CA HIS A 807 18.14 47.37 42.81
C HIS A 807 17.36 46.52 43.81
N LEU A 808 17.97 46.16 44.93
CA LEU A 808 17.35 45.40 46.01
C LEU A 808 16.53 46.30 46.93
N ASP A 809 17.07 47.44 47.37
CA ASP A 809 16.34 48.39 48.22
C ASP A 809 15.16 49.01 47.46
N ALA A 810 15.33 49.50 46.24
CA ALA A 810 14.22 49.98 45.42
C ALA A 810 13.19 48.89 45.06
N ALA A 811 13.60 47.61 45.02
CA ALA A 811 12.66 46.49 44.81
C ALA A 811 11.91 46.05 46.08
N PHE A 812 12.51 46.20 47.27
CA PHE A 812 11.97 45.65 48.52
C PHE A 812 11.59 46.69 49.59
N SER A 813 12.14 47.89 49.56
CA SER A 813 11.81 48.99 50.48
C SER A 813 10.33 49.40 50.36
N PRO A 814 9.73 49.55 49.17
CA PRO A 814 8.29 49.76 49.05
C PRO A 814 7.44 48.59 49.58
N LEU A 815 7.96 47.35 49.52
CA LEU A 815 7.29 46.16 50.07
C LEU A 815 7.44 46.08 51.60
N ALA A 816 8.55 46.60 52.14
CA ALA A 816 8.81 46.75 53.57
C ALA A 816 7.96 47.87 54.18
N GLU A 817 7.93 49.07 53.58
CA GLU A 817 7.05 50.18 53.99
C GLU A 817 5.58 49.76 54.03
N VAL A 818 5.09 49.06 53.01
CA VAL A 818 3.70 48.54 52.95
C VAL A 818 3.39 47.53 54.07
N LYS A 819 4.40 46.84 54.61
CA LYS A 819 4.26 46.01 55.82
C LYS A 819 4.52 46.76 57.15
N GLY A 820 5.12 47.95 57.11
CA GLY A 820 5.62 48.64 58.31
C GLY A 820 6.90 48.01 58.86
N LEU A 821 7.81 47.60 57.97
CA LEU A 821 9.13 47.05 58.27
C LEU A 821 10.23 48.07 58.00
N ASP A 822 11.21 48.14 58.88
CA ASP A 822 12.41 48.96 58.72
C ASP A 822 13.45 48.18 57.89
N LEU A 823 13.41 48.31 56.56
CA LEU A 823 14.43 47.74 55.68
C LEU A 823 15.63 48.68 55.62
N SER A 824 16.81 48.19 55.97
CA SER A 824 18.07 48.91 55.77
C SER A 824 19.10 48.04 55.04
N VAL A 825 19.21 48.20 53.73
CA VAL A 825 20.37 47.67 52.99
C VAL A 825 21.59 48.53 53.32
N ARG A 826 22.70 47.90 53.71
CA ARG A 826 23.92 48.59 54.18
C ARG A 826 25.13 47.98 53.49
N VAL A 827 25.92 48.80 52.83
CA VAL A 827 27.24 48.40 52.29
C VAL A 827 28.30 49.00 53.20
N ALA A 828 29.20 48.15 53.73
CA ALA A 828 30.28 48.62 54.58
C ALA A 828 31.26 49.52 53.80
N PRO A 829 31.78 50.62 54.38
CA PRO A 829 32.73 51.51 53.70
C PRO A 829 34.10 50.85 53.45
N GLU A 830 34.30 49.62 53.94
CA GLU A 830 35.47 48.78 53.67
C GLU A 830 35.38 47.98 52.35
N LEU A 831 34.21 47.93 51.68
CA LEU A 831 34.06 47.30 50.37
C LEU A 831 34.26 48.32 49.24
N PRO A 832 35.28 48.16 48.37
CA PRO A 832 35.36 48.91 47.13
C PRO A 832 34.07 48.85 46.29
N ALA A 833 33.82 49.92 45.57
CA ALA A 833 32.52 50.21 44.99
C ALA A 833 32.13 49.33 43.79
N THR A 834 32.65 48.12 43.61
CA THR A 834 32.88 47.61 42.24
C THR A 834 33.07 46.07 42.22
N LEU A 835 32.38 45.20 41.45
CA LEU A 835 32.49 43.72 41.69
C LEU A 835 32.28 42.81 40.44
N HIS A 836 33.09 41.78 40.17
CA HIS A 836 32.91 40.82 39.05
C HIS A 836 32.08 39.58 39.46
N ALA A 837 31.00 39.29 38.74
CA ALA A 837 30.09 38.15 38.97
C ALA A 837 29.17 37.93 37.76
N ASP A 838 28.31 36.90 37.74
CA ASP A 838 27.13 36.94 36.84
C ASP A 838 26.04 37.79 37.52
N GLU A 839 25.79 38.99 36.99
CA GLU A 839 24.85 39.98 37.58
C GLU A 839 23.45 39.41 37.76
N ARG A 840 22.96 38.70 36.74
CA ARG A 840 21.61 38.15 36.70
C ARG A 840 21.46 37.08 37.77
N ARG A 841 22.48 36.24 37.95
CA ARG A 841 22.50 35.17 38.97
C ARG A 841 22.72 35.71 40.39
N LEU A 842 23.56 36.74 40.57
CA LEU A 842 23.72 37.45 41.84
C LEU A 842 22.39 38.07 42.31
N LEU A 843 21.74 38.84 41.43
CA LEU A 843 20.45 39.46 41.72
C LEU A 843 19.36 38.41 41.99
N GLN A 844 19.39 37.27 41.31
CA GLN A 844 18.44 36.17 41.57
C GLN A 844 18.55 35.63 43.00
N ILE A 845 19.78 35.37 43.49
CA ILE A 845 20.02 34.94 44.87
C ILE A 845 19.55 36.02 45.86
N LEU A 846 20.04 37.26 45.72
CA LEU A 846 19.80 38.30 46.71
C LEU A 846 18.33 38.75 46.75
N ARG A 847 17.64 38.74 45.61
CA ARG A 847 16.19 38.97 45.55
C ARG A 847 15.41 37.84 46.21
N SER A 848 15.85 36.58 46.09
CA SER A 848 15.25 35.45 46.80
C SER A 848 15.41 35.59 48.32
N LEU A 849 16.61 35.93 48.81
CA LEU A 849 16.86 36.11 50.24
C LEU A 849 16.05 37.28 50.83
N LEU A 850 16.06 38.47 50.20
CA LEU A 850 15.29 39.62 50.67
C LEU A 850 13.77 39.44 50.53
N ALA A 851 13.28 38.80 49.46
CA ALA A 851 11.87 38.45 49.34
C ALA A 851 11.41 37.58 50.52
N ASN A 852 12.22 36.59 50.93
CA ASN A 852 11.90 35.75 52.07
C ASN A 852 11.92 36.54 53.39
N ALA A 853 12.91 37.40 53.63
CA ALA A 853 12.97 38.25 54.82
C ALA A 853 11.72 39.16 54.94
N VAL A 854 11.32 39.85 53.86
CA VAL A 854 10.12 40.69 53.81
C VAL A 854 8.83 39.86 53.94
N LYS A 855 8.84 38.61 53.46
CA LYS A 855 7.71 37.68 53.62
C LYS A 855 7.49 37.26 55.07
N PHE A 856 8.56 36.85 55.76
CA PHE A 856 8.50 36.18 57.08
C PHE A 856 8.74 37.09 58.29
N THR A 857 9.14 38.34 58.08
CA THR A 857 9.03 39.41 59.09
C THR A 857 7.68 40.10 58.93
N ASP A 858 6.90 40.24 59.99
CA ASP A 858 5.62 40.98 59.94
C ASP A 858 5.76 42.40 60.51
N HIS A 859 6.56 42.57 61.57
CA HIS A 859 6.96 43.87 62.15
C HIS A 859 8.41 43.77 62.65
N GLY A 860 9.15 44.88 62.66
CA GLY A 860 10.56 44.93 63.04
C GLY A 860 11.46 45.44 61.91
N GLU A 861 12.75 45.16 61.99
CA GLU A 861 13.74 45.49 60.96
C GLU A 861 14.16 44.29 60.10
N ILE A 862 14.59 44.58 58.87
CA ILE A 862 15.32 43.71 57.96
C ILE A 862 16.57 44.46 57.52
N ARG A 863 17.71 43.78 57.44
CA ARG A 863 18.99 44.42 57.13
C ARG A 863 19.85 43.52 56.26
N LEU A 864 20.02 43.89 55.00
CA LEU A 864 21.07 43.31 54.16
C LEU A 864 22.37 44.05 54.45
N ASP A 865 23.16 43.53 55.39
CA ASP A 865 24.54 43.97 55.62
C ASP A 865 25.44 43.30 54.58
N ILE A 866 25.84 44.04 53.54
CA ILE A 866 26.89 43.65 52.61
C ILE A 866 28.22 44.15 53.18
N ARG A 867 29.07 43.22 53.63
CA ARG A 867 30.28 43.52 54.42
C ARG A 867 31.42 42.55 54.12
N PRO A 868 32.68 42.89 54.45
CA PRO A 868 33.76 41.90 54.48
C PRO A 868 33.44 40.79 55.50
N ALA A 869 33.75 39.54 55.15
CA ALA A 869 33.56 38.40 56.02
C ALA A 869 34.73 38.29 57.03
N GLY A 870 34.48 38.62 58.29
CA GLY A 870 35.51 38.62 59.33
C GLY A 870 35.80 37.25 59.95
N ARG A 871 36.35 37.27 61.18
CA ARG A 871 36.61 36.05 61.98
C ARG A 871 35.34 35.35 62.46
N ASP A 872 34.18 35.95 62.18
CA ASP A 872 32.83 35.50 62.45
C ASP A 872 32.25 34.55 61.38
N VAL A 873 33.02 34.19 60.34
CA VAL A 873 32.66 33.11 59.40
C VAL A 873 32.58 31.76 60.11
N PRO A 874 31.46 31.01 60.00
CA PRO A 874 31.29 29.71 60.66
C PRO A 874 32.31 28.67 60.20
N PRO A 875 32.83 27.80 61.10
CA PRO A 875 33.81 26.76 60.73
C PRO A 875 33.33 25.79 59.64
N SER A 876 32.02 25.59 59.49
CA SER A 876 31.43 24.75 58.43
C SER A 876 31.48 25.39 57.04
N VAL A 877 31.50 26.72 56.96
CA VAL A 877 31.71 27.49 55.71
C VAL A 877 33.21 27.56 55.44
N HIS A 878 33.98 27.93 56.46
CA HIS A 878 35.44 28.01 56.41
C HIS A 878 36.08 26.67 56.00
N GLY A 879 35.51 25.53 56.40
CA GLY A 879 35.94 24.18 56.02
C GLY A 879 35.47 23.69 54.65
N ARG A 880 34.57 24.40 53.96
CA ARG A 880 34.16 24.12 52.57
C ARG A 880 34.93 24.97 51.55
N LEU A 881 35.27 26.21 51.94
CA LEU A 881 36.08 27.14 51.15
C LEU A 881 37.58 27.07 51.50
N ALA A 882 37.99 26.08 52.31
CA ALA A 882 39.35 25.95 52.87
C ALA A 882 40.46 25.76 51.82
N ASP A 883 40.13 25.19 50.65
CA ASP A 883 41.10 24.89 49.60
C ASP A 883 41.44 26.12 48.74
N MET A 884 40.58 27.16 48.77
CA MET A 884 40.83 28.51 48.23
C MET A 884 41.66 29.33 49.22
N LYS A 885 42.96 28.99 49.35
CA LYS A 885 43.86 29.71 50.26
C LYS A 885 44.02 31.17 49.83
N ALA A 886 43.81 32.08 50.78
CA ALA A 886 43.93 33.55 50.63
C ALA A 886 42.78 34.26 49.89
N ALA A 887 41.55 33.75 50.04
CA ALA A 887 40.32 34.47 49.71
C ALA A 887 39.84 35.45 50.82
N GLU A 888 39.42 36.66 50.44
CA GLU A 888 38.73 37.64 51.30
C GLU A 888 37.23 37.64 50.97
N LEU A 889 36.48 36.69 51.53
CA LEU A 889 35.05 36.51 51.20
C LEU A 889 34.21 37.78 51.47
N ILE A 890 33.28 38.08 50.57
CA ILE A 890 32.22 39.07 50.79
C ILE A 890 30.99 38.39 51.38
N ALA A 891 30.45 38.96 52.45
CA ALA A 891 29.28 38.46 53.17
C ALA A 891 28.06 39.34 52.89
N PHE A 892 27.14 38.87 52.04
CA PHE A 892 25.83 39.47 51.82
C PHE A 892 24.86 38.90 52.87
N SER A 893 24.78 39.53 54.03
CA SER A 893 24.03 39.05 55.20
C SER A 893 22.64 39.66 55.27
N VAL A 894 21.63 38.99 54.69
CA VAL A 894 20.21 39.34 54.90
C VAL A 894 19.79 38.91 56.30
N SER A 895 19.88 39.84 57.24
CA SER A 895 19.31 39.73 58.58
C SER A 895 17.83 40.12 58.57
N ASP A 896 17.03 39.47 59.38
CA ASP A 896 15.63 39.77 59.66
C ASP A 896 15.36 39.65 61.16
N THR A 897 14.34 40.34 61.66
CA THR A 897 13.84 40.22 63.05
C THR A 897 12.48 39.50 63.10
N GLY A 898 12.24 38.62 62.13
CA GLY A 898 10.99 37.91 61.92
C GLY A 898 10.80 36.70 62.83
N ILE A 899 9.97 35.76 62.39
CA ILE A 899 9.59 34.59 63.20
C ILE A 899 10.77 33.67 63.56
N GLY A 900 11.90 33.78 62.85
CA GLY A 900 13.08 32.93 62.99
C GLY A 900 12.81 31.45 62.71
N ILE A 901 13.87 30.67 62.68
CA ILE A 901 13.87 29.27 62.25
C ILE A 901 14.48 28.42 63.38
N SER A 902 13.79 27.35 63.77
CA SER A 902 14.30 26.40 64.77
C SER A 902 15.39 25.50 64.20
N ASP A 903 16.44 25.20 64.98
CA ASP A 903 17.54 24.26 64.65
C ASP A 903 17.12 23.03 63.81
N GLY A 904 16.06 22.33 64.24
CA GLY A 904 15.56 21.13 63.56
C GLY A 904 15.05 21.34 62.12
N ARG A 905 14.87 22.59 61.67
CA ARG A 905 14.51 22.96 60.29
C ARG A 905 15.64 23.65 59.52
N LEU A 906 16.70 24.16 60.16
CA LEU A 906 17.79 24.93 59.48
C LEU A 906 18.49 24.17 58.34
N LYS A 907 18.48 22.83 58.39
CA LYS A 907 19.04 21.98 57.32
C LYS A 907 18.08 21.76 56.15
N VAL A 908 16.78 21.79 56.42
CA VAL A 908 15.69 21.40 55.52
C VAL A 908 15.19 22.58 54.67
N ILE A 909 15.30 23.82 55.14
CA ILE A 909 14.86 25.03 54.41
C ILE A 909 15.57 25.29 53.06
N PHE A 910 16.63 24.52 52.75
CA PHE A 910 17.34 24.56 51.46
C PHE A 910 17.11 23.29 50.63
N GLU A 911 16.25 22.37 51.07
CA GLU A 911 15.79 21.22 50.30
C GLU A 911 14.59 21.64 49.43
N ALA A 912 14.51 21.13 48.20
CA ALA A 912 13.54 21.60 47.22
C ALA A 912 12.10 21.20 47.62
N PHE A 913 11.15 22.13 47.43
CA PHE A 913 9.72 21.98 47.74
C PHE A 913 9.38 21.90 49.24
N GLU A 914 10.34 22.09 50.15
CA GLU A 914 10.07 22.14 51.60
C GLU A 914 9.59 23.53 52.04
N HIS A 915 8.59 23.55 52.92
CA HIS A 915 7.98 24.77 53.46
C HIS A 915 8.03 24.75 54.98
N ALA A 916 8.35 25.89 55.60
CA ALA A 916 8.29 26.05 57.05
C ALA A 916 6.82 26.11 57.55
N GLY A 917 6.12 24.98 57.48
CA GLY A 917 4.68 24.87 57.68
C GLY A 917 4.17 25.32 59.06
N ASP A 918 2.96 25.89 59.02
CA ASP A 918 2.06 26.32 60.11
C ASP A 918 2.69 27.12 61.25
N LEU A 919 3.16 28.34 60.93
CA LEU A 919 3.35 29.41 61.90
C LEU A 919 2.67 30.71 61.42
N THR A 920 1.65 31.13 62.20
CA THR A 920 0.69 32.21 61.91
C THR A 920 -0.30 31.92 60.77
N GLY A 921 -1.57 32.30 60.96
CA GLY A 921 -2.70 31.91 60.11
C GLY A 921 -2.83 32.66 58.77
N LYS A 922 -1.75 33.18 58.19
CA LYS A 922 -1.73 33.83 56.86
C LYS A 922 -1.12 32.88 55.83
N ARG A 923 -1.83 32.62 54.73
CA ARG A 923 -1.34 31.74 53.64
C ARG A 923 -0.25 32.40 52.79
N TYR A 924 1.01 32.28 53.21
CA TYR A 924 2.18 32.77 52.48
C TYR A 924 2.61 31.84 51.33
N VAL A 925 1.77 31.74 50.29
CA VAL A 925 2.01 30.93 49.08
C VAL A 925 3.36 31.26 48.41
N GLY A 926 4.05 30.26 47.86
CA GLY A 926 5.31 30.36 47.13
C GLY A 926 5.91 28.97 46.90
N ALA A 927 6.81 28.82 45.91
CA ALA A 927 7.21 27.51 45.40
C ALA A 927 7.94 26.58 46.39
N GLY A 928 8.67 27.13 47.37
CA GLY A 928 9.61 26.34 48.20
C GLY A 928 10.93 26.02 47.48
N LEU A 929 11.21 26.69 46.36
CA LEU A 929 12.39 26.45 45.51
C LEU A 929 13.43 27.57 45.58
N GLY A 930 13.01 28.81 45.90
CA GLY A 930 13.89 29.98 45.84
C GLY A 930 15.16 29.88 46.69
N LEU A 931 15.14 29.15 47.82
CA LEU A 931 16.33 28.91 48.65
C LEU A 931 17.21 27.76 48.12
N SER A 932 16.62 26.66 47.63
CA SER A 932 17.39 25.55 47.04
C SER A 932 18.11 26.00 45.75
N ILE A 933 17.40 26.73 44.88
CA ILE A 933 17.96 27.39 43.69
C ILE A 933 19.09 28.34 44.09
N SER A 934 18.85 29.23 45.07
CA SER A 934 19.86 30.19 45.50
C SER A 934 21.14 29.51 46.00
N ARG A 935 21.03 28.38 46.70
CA ARG A 935 22.18 27.62 47.20
C ARG A 935 22.97 26.96 46.06
N GLU A 936 22.30 26.47 45.01
CA GLU A 936 22.99 25.83 43.89
C GLU A 936 23.59 26.86 42.91
N ILE A 937 22.90 27.97 42.65
CA ILE A 937 23.49 29.12 41.92
C ILE A 937 24.69 29.68 42.70
N ALA A 938 24.61 29.79 44.04
CA ALA A 938 25.74 30.25 44.85
C ALA A 938 26.98 29.37 44.65
N ARG A 939 26.82 28.03 44.61
CA ARG A 939 27.92 27.09 44.35
C ARG A 939 28.50 27.19 42.94
N LEU A 940 27.65 27.42 41.93
CA LEU A 940 28.09 27.68 40.56
C LEU A 940 28.82 29.03 40.43
N MET A 941 28.58 29.95 41.38
CA MET A 941 29.34 31.19 41.59
C MET A 941 30.44 31.04 42.66
N GLU A 942 30.89 29.80 42.93
CA GLU A 942 31.99 29.46 43.86
C GLU A 942 31.78 29.89 45.33
N GLY A 943 30.54 30.19 45.73
CA GLY A 943 30.14 30.59 47.07
C GLY A 943 29.24 29.58 47.81
N GLU A 944 28.83 29.97 49.01
CA GLU A 944 27.98 29.16 49.91
C GLU A 944 27.00 30.07 50.67
N ILE A 945 25.74 29.64 50.79
CA ILE A 945 24.75 30.34 51.64
C ILE A 945 24.71 29.69 53.02
N HIS A 946 25.03 30.48 54.04
CA HIS A 946 24.84 30.13 55.44
C HIS A 946 23.51 30.67 55.99
N VAL A 947 23.03 30.04 57.06
CA VAL A 947 21.91 30.55 57.87
C VAL A 947 22.25 30.44 59.36
N ALA A 948 22.11 31.55 60.08
CA ALA A 948 22.12 31.60 61.53
C ALA A 948 20.78 32.22 61.98
N SER A 949 19.99 31.50 62.77
CA SER A 949 18.64 31.96 63.14
C SER A 949 18.21 31.34 64.46
N GLU A 950 17.46 32.10 65.26
CA GLU A 950 16.81 31.60 66.46
C GLU A 950 15.32 31.99 66.44
N ARG A 951 14.46 31.02 66.78
CA ARG A 951 13.01 31.16 66.63
C ARG A 951 12.45 32.23 67.57
N GLY A 952 11.88 33.28 67.00
CA GLY A 952 11.38 34.46 67.70
C GLY A 952 12.38 35.60 67.85
N LEU A 953 13.62 35.44 67.35
CA LEU A 953 14.65 36.48 67.28
C LEU A 953 15.07 36.81 65.84
N GLY A 954 14.46 36.17 64.84
CA GLY A 954 14.73 36.38 63.43
C GLY A 954 15.80 35.47 62.82
N SER A 955 16.22 35.79 61.60
CA SER A 955 17.12 34.97 60.77
C SER A 955 18.20 35.82 60.11
N VAL A 956 19.39 35.25 59.92
CA VAL A 956 20.48 35.86 59.15
C VAL A 956 20.90 34.87 58.07
N PHE A 957 20.53 35.15 56.83
CA PHE A 957 20.98 34.42 55.65
C PHE A 957 22.18 35.14 55.04
N THR A 958 23.36 34.55 55.14
CA THR A 958 24.59 35.11 54.58
C THR A 958 25.02 34.32 53.35
N LEU A 959 24.88 34.92 52.16
CA LEU A 959 25.63 34.47 50.99
C LEU A 959 27.08 34.92 51.15
N TYR A 960 28.00 33.96 51.17
CA TYR A 960 29.43 34.21 51.02
C TYR A 960 29.80 33.98 49.55
N LEU A 961 30.43 34.97 48.91
CA LEU A 961 31.03 34.83 47.58
C LEU A 961 32.55 35.09 47.62
N PRO A 962 33.30 34.51 46.66
CA PRO A 962 34.68 34.87 46.35
C PRO A 962 34.88 36.34 45.98
N LEU A 963 36.15 36.70 45.82
CA LEU A 963 36.61 38.00 45.38
C LEU A 963 37.67 37.88 44.22
N VAL A 964 37.29 37.94 42.91
CA VAL A 964 38.17 37.92 41.68
C VAL A 964 37.70 38.99 40.63
N PRO A 965 38.54 39.77 39.89
CA PRO A 965 38.21 41.17 39.51
C PRO A 965 37.83 41.46 38.04
N GLY A 966 36.99 42.48 37.82
CA GLY A 966 36.65 43.04 36.49
C GLY A 966 37.51 44.26 36.11
N GLY A 967 38.38 44.13 35.10
CA GLY A 967 39.20 45.25 34.62
C GLY A 967 38.40 46.41 33.98
N PRO A 968 39.08 47.51 33.58
CA PRO A 968 38.43 48.63 32.89
C PRO A 968 37.78 48.16 31.57
N VAL A 969 36.52 48.57 31.36
CA VAL A 969 35.68 48.10 30.24
C VAL A 969 36.22 48.59 28.88
N PRO A 970 36.40 47.72 27.87
CA PRO A 970 36.81 48.14 26.53
C PRO A 970 35.70 48.94 25.84
N GLN A 971 36.05 50.09 25.24
CA GLN A 971 35.17 50.79 24.32
C GLN A 971 35.23 50.13 22.93
N PRO A 972 34.09 49.88 22.25
CA PRO A 972 34.10 49.39 20.88
C PRO A 972 34.52 50.51 19.91
N GLU A 973 35.60 50.29 19.15
CA GLU A 973 36.05 51.27 18.15
C GLU A 973 35.06 51.38 16.96
N PRO A 974 34.78 52.60 16.45
CA PRO A 974 34.07 52.79 15.20
C PRO A 974 34.83 52.24 13.99
N TRP A 975 34.08 51.76 12.99
CA TRP A 975 34.60 51.22 11.74
C TRP A 975 35.16 52.34 10.84
N GLU A 976 36.48 52.38 10.62
CA GLU A 976 37.08 53.33 9.69
C GLU A 976 36.87 52.92 8.21
N LEU A 977 36.26 53.80 7.42
CA LEU A 977 36.28 53.73 5.96
C LEU A 977 37.56 54.36 5.41
N SER A 978 38.43 53.54 4.79
CA SER A 978 39.61 54.03 4.06
C SER A 978 39.23 54.63 2.69
N GLY A 979 38.96 55.94 2.67
CA GLY A 979 38.75 56.76 1.48
C GLY A 979 39.08 58.23 1.81
N PRO A 980 39.52 59.06 0.85
CA PRO A 980 40.18 60.33 1.15
C PRO A 980 39.26 61.37 1.83
N ARG A 981 39.79 62.03 2.86
CA ARG A 981 39.16 63.18 3.53
C ARG A 981 39.38 64.47 2.75
N GLU A 982 38.30 65.18 2.44
CA GLU A 982 38.30 66.65 2.33
C GLU A 982 37.13 67.23 3.17
N HIS A 983 37.02 68.55 3.23
CA HIS A 983 36.63 69.26 4.46
C HIS A 983 35.15 69.63 4.66
N ALA A 984 34.73 69.47 5.93
CA ALA A 984 33.93 70.39 6.76
C ALA A 984 32.38 70.44 6.67
N ASP A 985 31.81 70.70 7.85
CA ASP A 985 30.46 71.17 8.24
C ASP A 985 29.19 70.62 7.57
N GLY A 986 28.34 69.98 8.39
CA GLY A 986 26.97 69.64 8.03
C GLY A 986 26.28 68.71 9.04
N THR A 987 25.55 69.27 10.01
CA THR A 987 24.64 68.48 10.86
C THR A 987 23.45 67.95 10.03
N VAL A 988 23.29 66.64 9.92
CA VAL A 988 22.15 66.02 9.23
C VAL A 988 21.53 64.89 10.08
N SER A 989 20.20 64.85 10.10
CA SER A 989 19.38 63.85 10.79
C SER A 989 19.59 62.42 10.25
N THR A 990 19.45 61.40 11.11
CA THR A 990 19.36 59.98 10.73
C THR A 990 18.00 59.65 10.08
N THR A 991 17.70 60.33 8.98
CA THR A 991 16.50 60.14 8.14
C THR A 991 16.84 60.54 6.70
N ALA A 992 17.43 59.64 5.90
CA ALA A 992 17.36 59.60 4.41
C ALA A 992 18.41 58.63 3.78
N TYR A 993 18.18 57.32 3.84
CA TYR A 993 18.61 56.44 2.73
C TYR A 993 17.48 56.40 1.70
N GLY A 994 17.34 57.49 0.95
CA GLY A 994 16.30 57.61 -0.08
C GLY A 994 16.73 56.94 -1.38
N PHE A 995 16.16 55.79 -1.68
CA PHE A 995 16.30 55.14 -2.99
C PHE A 995 15.17 55.57 -3.93
N SER A 996 15.41 55.46 -5.22
CA SER A 996 14.58 55.99 -6.30
C SER A 996 14.13 54.88 -7.27
N GLY A 997 13.58 53.80 -6.73
CA GLY A 997 13.08 52.66 -7.51
C GLY A 997 14.16 51.75 -8.08
N GLN A 998 15.40 51.79 -7.59
CA GLN A 998 16.43 50.83 -8.01
C GLN A 998 15.99 49.40 -7.65
N LYS A 999 16.03 48.51 -8.64
CA LYS A 999 15.72 47.09 -8.45
C LYS A 999 16.88 46.34 -7.78
N VAL A 1000 16.59 45.53 -6.77
CA VAL A 1000 17.57 44.66 -6.09
C VAL A 1000 17.09 43.21 -6.14
N LEU A 1001 17.97 42.29 -6.54
CA LEU A 1001 17.68 40.86 -6.55
C LEU A 1001 18.29 40.17 -5.33
N ILE A 1002 17.45 39.55 -4.50
CA ILE A 1002 17.88 38.73 -3.36
C ILE A 1002 17.87 37.26 -3.78
N VAL A 1003 18.98 36.56 -3.56
CA VAL A 1003 19.16 35.13 -3.89
C VAL A 1003 19.46 34.35 -2.61
N ASP A 1004 18.42 33.81 -2.00
CA ASP A 1004 18.46 33.11 -0.70
C ASP A 1004 17.29 32.12 -0.57
N ASP A 1005 17.56 30.91 -0.08
CA ASP A 1005 16.58 29.85 0.16
C ASP A 1005 15.79 30.01 1.49
N ASP A 1006 16.24 30.88 2.41
CA ASP A 1006 15.48 31.19 3.63
C ASP A 1006 14.46 32.31 3.37
N VAL A 1007 13.24 31.91 3.04
CA VAL A 1007 12.08 32.80 2.77
C VAL A 1007 11.87 33.85 3.87
N ARG A 1008 12.23 33.57 5.14
CA ARG A 1008 12.10 34.54 6.24
C ARG A 1008 13.04 35.73 6.08
N VAL A 1009 14.25 35.47 5.56
CA VAL A 1009 15.28 36.50 5.34
C VAL A 1009 14.99 37.25 4.06
N ALA A 1010 14.53 36.56 3.01
CA ALA A 1010 14.01 37.21 1.82
C ALA A 1010 12.88 38.19 2.18
N PHE A 1011 11.85 37.73 2.91
CA PHE A 1011 10.72 38.56 3.31
C PHE A 1011 11.12 39.76 4.19
N ALA A 1012 12.02 39.56 5.16
CA ALA A 1012 12.51 40.65 6.02
C ALA A 1012 13.24 41.72 5.19
N LEU A 1013 14.25 41.32 4.41
CA LEU A 1013 15.02 42.24 3.57
C LEU A 1013 14.17 42.92 2.50
N THR A 1014 13.22 42.21 1.86
CA THR A 1014 12.22 42.80 0.98
C THR A 1014 11.45 43.91 1.69
N THR A 1015 10.89 43.64 2.86
CA THR A 1015 10.08 44.62 3.60
C THR A 1015 10.89 45.85 4.03
N ASP A 1016 12.15 45.67 4.41
CA ASP A 1016 13.03 46.78 4.84
C ASP A 1016 13.54 47.63 3.66
N PHE A 1017 13.84 47.01 2.53
CA PHE A 1017 14.33 47.68 1.33
C PHE A 1017 13.20 48.40 0.57
N GLU A 1018 12.02 47.80 0.45
CA GLU A 1018 10.84 48.43 -0.15
C GLU A 1018 10.37 49.65 0.67
N ARG A 1019 10.46 49.59 2.01
CA ARG A 1019 10.23 50.75 2.89
C ARG A 1019 11.14 51.95 2.58
N HIS A 1020 12.30 51.72 1.98
CA HIS A 1020 13.28 52.76 1.62
C HIS A 1020 13.25 53.14 0.13
N GLY A 1021 12.34 52.58 -0.66
CA GLY A 1021 12.14 52.95 -2.08
C GLY A 1021 12.95 52.11 -3.08
N LEU A 1022 13.41 50.92 -2.69
CA LEU A 1022 13.93 49.90 -3.61
C LEU A 1022 12.79 49.01 -4.12
N GLU A 1023 12.89 48.48 -5.35
CA GLU A 1023 12.00 47.40 -5.83
C GLU A 1023 12.73 46.06 -5.64
N VAL A 1024 12.13 45.08 -4.95
CA VAL A 1024 12.86 43.86 -4.58
C VAL A 1024 12.35 42.64 -5.34
N LEU A 1025 13.23 42.06 -6.15
CA LEU A 1025 13.05 40.74 -6.73
C LEU A 1025 13.67 39.69 -5.81
N TRP A 1026 13.06 38.51 -5.73
CA TRP A 1026 13.60 37.38 -4.99
C TRP A 1026 13.71 36.12 -5.87
N ALA A 1027 14.76 35.34 -5.65
CA ALA A 1027 14.95 34.02 -6.22
C ALA A 1027 15.46 33.05 -5.14
N GLU A 1028 14.74 31.95 -4.94
CA GLU A 1028 15.12 30.88 -4.01
C GLU A 1028 16.45 30.22 -4.42
N ARG A 1029 16.69 30.05 -5.73
CA ARG A 1029 17.84 29.32 -6.27
C ARG A 1029 18.51 30.03 -7.45
N VAL A 1030 19.83 29.87 -7.56
CA VAL A 1030 20.69 30.49 -8.58
C VAL A 1030 20.17 30.40 -10.04
N PRO A 1031 19.62 29.28 -10.53
CA PRO A 1031 19.08 29.23 -11.90
C PRO A 1031 17.89 30.18 -12.13
N GLN A 1032 17.03 30.37 -11.12
CA GLN A 1032 15.95 31.36 -11.16
C GLN A 1032 16.53 32.78 -11.11
N ALA A 1033 17.55 33.01 -10.28
CA ALA A 1033 18.22 34.32 -10.20
C ALA A 1033 18.85 34.75 -11.53
N VAL A 1034 19.53 33.83 -12.23
CA VAL A 1034 20.09 34.11 -13.56
C VAL A 1034 18.99 34.34 -14.60
N ALA A 1035 17.86 33.63 -14.52
CA ALA A 1035 16.70 33.90 -15.37
C ALA A 1035 16.06 35.27 -15.07
N ALA A 1036 15.99 35.67 -13.78
CA ALA A 1036 15.47 36.97 -13.37
C ALA A 1036 16.34 38.13 -13.87
N VAL A 1037 17.68 38.06 -13.74
CA VAL A 1037 18.60 39.07 -14.30
C VAL A 1037 18.54 39.12 -15.83
N ALA A 1038 18.28 37.98 -16.50
CA ALA A 1038 18.11 37.94 -17.96
C ALA A 1038 16.76 38.53 -18.43
N ALA A 1039 15.70 38.43 -17.63
CA ALA A 1039 14.38 38.98 -17.92
C ALA A 1039 14.24 40.46 -17.51
N ALA A 1040 14.92 40.87 -16.43
CA ALA A 1040 14.98 42.22 -15.91
C ALA A 1040 16.45 42.72 -15.95
N PRO A 1041 16.95 43.19 -17.11
CA PRO A 1041 18.30 43.75 -17.21
C PRO A 1041 18.46 45.09 -16.46
N ASP A 1042 17.34 45.66 -15.97
CA ASP A 1042 17.24 46.90 -15.20
C ASP A 1042 17.28 46.70 -13.68
N VAL A 1043 17.53 45.46 -13.19
CA VAL A 1043 18.03 45.29 -11.83
C VAL A 1043 19.32 46.12 -11.68
N ALA A 1044 19.59 46.65 -10.50
CA ALA A 1044 20.78 47.44 -10.18
C ALA A 1044 21.83 46.65 -9.35
N LEU A 1045 21.40 45.82 -8.40
CA LEU A 1045 22.30 45.08 -7.50
C LEU A 1045 21.81 43.64 -7.20
N VAL A 1046 22.70 42.70 -6.87
CA VAL A 1046 22.36 41.34 -6.38
C VAL A 1046 22.90 41.13 -4.96
N LEU A 1047 22.08 40.61 -4.06
CA LEU A 1047 22.50 39.97 -2.82
C LEU A 1047 22.49 38.45 -3.00
N LEU A 1048 23.64 37.79 -2.90
CA LEU A 1048 23.79 36.35 -3.16
C LEU A 1048 24.25 35.61 -1.89
N ARG A 1049 23.41 34.73 -1.35
CA ARG A 1049 23.84 33.78 -0.31
C ARG A 1049 24.81 32.75 -0.89
N LEU A 1050 25.97 32.59 -0.23
CA LEU A 1050 26.89 31.50 -0.51
C LEU A 1050 26.59 30.28 0.38
N PRO A 1051 26.66 29.04 -0.14
CA PRO A 1051 26.49 27.84 0.66
C PRO A 1051 27.64 27.68 1.67
N GLY A 1052 27.33 27.15 2.86
CA GLY A 1052 28.30 26.96 3.94
C GLY A 1052 29.09 25.65 3.81
N GLN A 1053 30.35 25.70 4.27
CA GLN A 1053 31.39 24.65 4.18
C GLN A 1053 32.00 24.44 2.78
N GLY A 1054 33.33 24.29 2.74
CA GLY A 1054 34.05 23.68 1.62
C GLY A 1054 34.11 24.45 0.28
N MET A 1055 34.80 25.59 0.23
CA MET A 1055 35.22 26.17 -1.07
C MET A 1055 36.36 25.35 -1.73
N SER A 1056 36.04 24.13 -2.17
CA SER A 1056 36.92 23.29 -3.01
C SER A 1056 36.70 23.49 -4.53
N GLY A 1057 35.91 24.51 -4.91
CA GLY A 1057 35.54 24.79 -6.30
C GLY A 1057 35.32 26.29 -6.55
N GLY A 1058 36.39 27.09 -6.45
CA GLY A 1058 36.32 28.55 -6.68
C GLY A 1058 35.76 28.94 -8.05
N SER A 1059 35.98 28.10 -9.07
CA SER A 1059 35.41 28.26 -10.41
C SER A 1059 33.88 28.21 -10.46
N ALA A 1060 33.22 27.45 -9.57
CA ALA A 1060 31.77 27.35 -9.53
C ALA A 1060 31.13 28.64 -8.98
N ALA A 1061 31.66 29.16 -7.87
CA ALA A 1061 31.24 30.46 -7.33
C ALA A 1061 31.49 31.58 -8.34
N ALA A 1062 32.67 31.63 -8.96
CA ALA A 1062 33.01 32.62 -9.98
C ALA A 1062 32.10 32.55 -11.22
N SER A 1063 31.76 31.34 -11.70
CA SER A 1063 30.82 31.17 -12.81
C SER A 1063 29.40 31.65 -12.48
N VAL A 1064 28.94 31.44 -11.25
CA VAL A 1064 27.65 31.96 -10.77
C VAL A 1064 27.66 33.48 -10.67
N ILE A 1065 28.68 34.05 -10.01
CA ILE A 1065 28.78 35.50 -9.81
C ILE A 1065 28.92 36.22 -11.16
N ALA A 1066 29.76 35.75 -12.07
CA ALA A 1066 29.90 36.33 -13.42
C ALA A 1066 28.58 36.32 -14.22
N ARG A 1067 27.74 35.28 -14.06
CA ARG A 1067 26.42 35.21 -14.71
C ARG A 1067 25.36 36.12 -14.08
N LEU A 1068 25.52 36.48 -12.81
CA LEU A 1068 24.64 37.43 -12.10
C LEU A 1068 25.12 38.89 -12.23
N ALA A 1069 26.42 39.09 -12.47
CA ALA A 1069 27.05 40.37 -12.80
C ALA A 1069 26.86 40.77 -14.28
N GLY A 1070 26.70 39.80 -15.18
CA GLY A 1070 26.30 40.01 -16.57
C GLY A 1070 27.27 40.89 -17.39
N PRO A 1071 26.85 41.36 -18.58
CA PRO A 1071 27.67 42.24 -19.41
C PRO A 1071 27.80 43.66 -18.84
N SER A 1072 26.87 44.09 -17.98
CA SER A 1072 26.81 45.44 -17.41
C SER A 1072 27.68 45.63 -16.16
N GLN A 1073 28.43 44.62 -15.72
CA GLN A 1073 29.22 44.60 -14.47
C GLN A 1073 28.45 45.08 -13.22
N ARG A 1074 27.16 44.74 -13.15
CA ARG A 1074 26.25 45.10 -12.05
C ARG A 1074 26.71 44.47 -10.72
N PRO A 1075 26.72 45.21 -9.59
CA PRO A 1075 27.25 44.71 -8.32
C PRO A 1075 26.59 43.43 -7.80
N VAL A 1076 27.43 42.52 -7.29
CA VAL A 1076 27.01 41.27 -6.61
C VAL A 1076 27.67 41.19 -5.24
N ILE A 1077 26.88 41.32 -4.17
CA ILE A 1077 27.36 41.23 -2.79
C ILE A 1077 27.09 39.82 -2.26
N ALA A 1078 28.13 39.18 -1.73
CA ALA A 1078 28.04 37.84 -1.16
C ALA A 1078 27.63 37.86 0.32
N LEU A 1079 26.60 37.11 0.70
CA LEU A 1079 26.10 36.98 2.07
C LEU A 1079 26.48 35.62 2.70
N ALA A 1080 26.95 35.65 3.95
CA ALA A 1080 27.33 34.44 4.70
C ALA A 1080 26.91 34.49 6.18
N ARG A 1081 26.66 33.32 6.80
CA ARG A 1081 26.15 33.21 8.20
C ARG A 1081 27.04 33.86 9.27
N LYS A 1082 28.34 34.02 9.00
CA LYS A 1082 29.28 34.81 9.82
C LYS A 1082 30.34 35.38 8.87
N ALA A 1083 30.52 36.70 8.87
CA ALA A 1083 31.59 37.33 8.11
C ALA A 1083 32.96 36.98 8.71
N THR A 1084 33.94 36.68 7.85
CA THR A 1084 35.33 36.41 8.21
C THR A 1084 36.26 36.99 7.14
N ALA A 1085 37.48 37.40 7.51
CA ALA A 1085 38.45 37.97 6.57
C ALA A 1085 38.75 37.03 5.39
N LEU A 1086 39.02 35.75 5.68
CA LEU A 1086 39.26 34.70 4.68
C LEU A 1086 38.01 34.41 3.80
N GLY A 1087 36.81 34.65 4.32
CA GLY A 1087 35.56 34.58 3.54
C GLY A 1087 35.43 35.72 2.55
N ARG A 1088 35.75 36.96 2.99
CA ARG A 1088 35.75 38.16 2.14
C ARG A 1088 36.75 38.03 0.99
N GLU A 1089 38.00 37.67 1.30
CA GLU A 1089 39.06 37.47 0.31
C GLU A 1089 38.64 36.49 -0.80
N LYS A 1090 38.06 35.35 -0.43
CA LYS A 1090 37.60 34.32 -1.39
C LYS A 1090 36.37 34.72 -2.18
N ALA A 1091 35.47 35.55 -1.63
CA ALA A 1091 34.33 36.08 -2.36
C ALA A 1091 34.77 37.11 -3.42
N LEU A 1092 35.64 38.05 -3.03
CA LEU A 1092 36.22 39.03 -3.95
C LEU A 1092 37.05 38.35 -5.06
N ALA A 1093 37.85 37.34 -4.72
CA ALA A 1093 38.60 36.54 -5.71
C ALA A 1093 37.71 35.71 -6.65
N ALA A 1094 36.43 35.49 -6.29
CA ALA A 1094 35.41 34.90 -7.16
C ALA A 1094 34.61 35.95 -7.96
N GLY A 1095 35.01 37.22 -7.92
CA GLY A 1095 34.38 38.31 -8.66
C GLY A 1095 33.17 38.94 -7.97
N ALA A 1096 32.94 38.69 -6.68
CA ALA A 1096 31.95 39.45 -5.92
C ALA A 1096 32.44 40.90 -5.73
N SER A 1097 31.50 41.85 -5.69
CA SER A 1097 31.78 43.27 -5.46
C SER A 1097 32.07 43.55 -3.99
N ASP A 1098 31.36 42.88 -3.08
CA ASP A 1098 31.63 42.92 -1.64
C ASP A 1098 31.11 41.67 -0.92
N TYR A 1099 31.33 41.58 0.39
CA TYR A 1099 30.94 40.44 1.22
C TYR A 1099 30.51 40.87 2.63
N ALA A 1100 29.34 40.41 3.07
CA ALA A 1100 28.71 40.81 4.33
C ALA A 1100 28.17 39.62 5.13
N ALA A 1101 27.90 39.87 6.42
CA ALA A 1101 27.14 38.94 7.25
C ALA A 1101 25.67 38.92 6.82
N LYS A 1102 25.07 37.74 6.73
CA LYS A 1102 23.64 37.56 6.49
C LYS A 1102 22.86 37.96 7.75
N SER A 1103 22.25 39.14 7.73
CA SER A 1103 21.34 39.59 8.80
C SER A 1103 19.88 39.30 8.46
N LEU A 1104 19.04 39.28 9.50
CA LEU A 1104 17.57 39.35 9.41
C LEU A 1104 17.05 40.79 9.50
N ASP A 1105 17.93 41.74 9.81
CA ASP A 1105 17.67 43.17 9.93
C ASP A 1105 18.24 43.89 8.70
N GLY A 1106 17.35 44.41 7.84
CA GLY A 1106 17.74 45.05 6.60
C GLY A 1106 18.49 46.37 6.78
N GLU A 1107 18.25 47.09 7.90
CA GLU A 1107 18.94 48.34 8.23
C GLU A 1107 20.47 48.16 8.27
N GLN A 1108 20.95 46.97 8.66
CA GLN A 1108 22.37 46.64 8.70
C GLN A 1108 23.01 46.47 7.30
N LEU A 1109 22.19 46.25 6.27
CA LEU A 1109 22.63 46.12 4.88
C LEU A 1109 22.33 47.38 4.04
N LEU A 1110 21.41 48.25 4.46
CA LEU A 1110 21.07 49.48 3.74
C LEU A 1110 22.28 50.43 3.49
N PRO A 1111 23.22 50.67 4.43
CA PRO A 1111 24.41 51.48 4.15
C PRO A 1111 25.30 50.89 3.04
N LEU A 1112 25.38 49.56 2.96
CA LEU A 1112 26.17 48.85 1.97
C LEU A 1112 25.48 48.86 0.60
N VAL A 1113 24.17 48.62 0.57
CA VAL A 1113 23.35 48.74 -0.66
C VAL A 1113 23.35 50.19 -1.17
N HIS A 1114 23.29 51.19 -0.28
CA HIS A 1114 23.45 52.61 -0.65
C HIS A 1114 24.82 52.93 -1.23
N HIS A 1115 25.91 52.39 -0.66
CA HIS A 1115 27.26 52.58 -1.20
C HIS A 1115 27.37 52.09 -2.66
N TRP A 1116 26.78 50.93 -2.95
CA TRP A 1116 26.87 50.29 -4.28
C TRP A 1116 25.80 50.75 -5.29
N LEU A 1117 24.84 51.60 -4.89
CA LEU A 1117 23.78 52.14 -5.76
C LEU A 1117 23.86 53.66 -6.01
N ARG A 1118 24.94 54.34 -5.58
CA ARG A 1118 25.16 55.77 -5.85
C ARG A 1118 25.47 56.05 -7.33
N PRO A 1119 24.97 57.17 -7.91
CA PRO A 1119 25.20 57.48 -9.33
C PRO A 1119 26.66 57.78 -9.71
N ASP A 1120 27.41 58.44 -8.83
CA ASP A 1120 28.74 58.98 -9.16
C ASP A 1120 29.86 57.92 -9.08
N ARG A 1121 29.94 57.04 -10.09
CA ARG A 1121 31.03 56.06 -10.23
C ARG A 1121 31.46 55.81 -11.69
N ASP A 1122 31.94 56.86 -12.36
CA ASP A 1122 32.67 56.78 -13.63
C ASP A 1122 34.11 56.21 -13.45
N GLY A 1123 34.20 54.91 -13.12
CA GLY A 1123 35.43 54.09 -13.22
C GLY A 1123 36.62 54.47 -12.32
N PRO A 1124 37.82 53.90 -12.58
CA PRO A 1124 38.10 52.77 -13.49
C PRO A 1124 37.98 51.39 -12.82
#